data_AF-A0A3R7MHP5-F1
#
_entry.id   AF-A0A3R7MHP5-F1
#
_cell.length_a   1.000
_cell.length_b   1.000
_cell.length_c   1.000
_cell.angle_alpha   90.00
_cell.angle_beta   90.00
_cell.angle_gamma   90.00
#
_symmetry.space_group_name_H-M   'P 1'
#
loop_
_entity.id
_entity.type
_entity.pdbx_description
1 polymer ?
#
loop_
_entity_poly.entity_id
_entity_poly.type
_entity_poly.pdbx_seq_one_letter_code
_entity_poly.pdbx_strand_id
1 'polypeptide(L)'
;MPLVGGLTQRPSQLTLLHVRLPPGFAANATVYRPTKVHKALYSHGTGVLCSNESNEADTVWTMSSDQYPYHPTLAESQSTHAVDGFVWALADVTPQLWCSALNPTTPQGTKPPLLVTQHQQSPRQLVLLSATGAHVLTFLRPVDQLRQMLEESGGAESNMVKEFFSAMTPTQACATALIIATDPHRPNAQVAEWATRALFLYGANPPPAPVTFPPQTPAGYNFHPTQVSTPMPGQATNTALVQDAQFSPLHNALYLYLARILRPVWASSVAKETLVDGKPVLMSSMTAEELGFLAERVDLLAKFLLTNQGGTTPLQPLNASNTSLNITRYGGDGSERASLLALRSLLSQALEVLKLMTVLSTHNFTTITGSLQKEIREQLRTMTFRDLVLTGRELCKQIGHHVNVNGISSQLASGGAYEGVVDLCLSVAAQRDPAGLALHYYKNNEPADDHQGYMAFTSRMECYRVIMDQLNQLVGAGVVPRHPQRCPLRPGPPTPPPSTLPSTDATQYANQWLVDTNRTDRLLAITSPYLETFFLTRSNGQSPLHHLLWRYYERNRDYFKAAKTLLLLAEQIGDTPVNVRVEYLSRALMCLSSCEMNTASSYSDFMLHMEEKKEVARVQLMVLDALQGEGASADVIAQVNSSLLTLTTLYEKFAEPWALWECKLAIVHCAGHSEPQLVQSIWTNLIDRELERSRVEPVETRVDSLSSKIKALARLYCANPNYFPLEHIIKECEVRSVRLRTNTSWVVTALQGCGIQVSRLINIYHKLYRSGDSVWEVERSPYHLLGVLAHLITMLVDNEAAVQPPQKRALREQCLDYVAEYLTDLGASADASAGVISAHLKTCQAKLERFV
;
A
#
# COMPACT_ATOMS: atom_id res chain seq x y z
N MET A 1 -28.03 52.64 -29.23
CA MET A 1 -27.16 53.71 -28.70
C MET A 1 -26.68 53.32 -27.31
N PRO A 2 -25.38 53.47 -26.97
CA PRO A 2 -24.88 53.17 -25.64
C PRO A 2 -25.10 54.38 -24.72
N LEU A 3 -25.78 54.15 -23.58
CA LEU A 3 -25.83 55.11 -22.47
C LEU A 3 -24.54 54.96 -21.67
N VAL A 4 -23.52 55.74 -22.03
CA VAL A 4 -22.34 56.01 -21.19
C VAL A 4 -22.40 57.48 -20.80
N GLY A 5 -22.66 57.76 -19.52
CA GLY A 5 -22.49 59.09 -18.94
C GLY A 5 -23.49 59.47 -17.84
N GLY A 6 -23.02 59.49 -16.58
CA GLY A 6 -23.51 60.38 -15.51
C GLY A 6 -24.85 60.04 -14.84
N LEU A 7 -24.86 59.12 -13.88
CA LEU A 7 -25.98 58.95 -12.94
C LEU A 7 -25.90 59.98 -11.79
N THR A 8 -26.30 61.22 -12.08
CA THR A 8 -26.79 62.19 -11.08
C THR A 8 -27.92 63.07 -11.64
N GLN A 9 -28.55 62.68 -12.76
CA GLN A 9 -29.74 63.34 -13.26
C GLN A 9 -30.99 62.60 -12.79
N ARG A 10 -31.92 63.33 -12.15
CA ARG A 10 -33.24 62.81 -11.80
C ARG A 10 -33.95 62.34 -13.08
N PRO A 11 -34.52 61.13 -13.12
CA PRO A 11 -35.17 60.62 -14.33
C PRO A 11 -36.24 61.61 -14.81
N SER A 12 -36.08 62.10 -16.04
CA SER A 12 -36.86 63.21 -16.61
C SER A 12 -37.85 62.78 -17.70
N GLN A 13 -37.66 61.60 -18.30
CA GLN A 13 -38.49 61.12 -19.40
C GLN A 13 -38.59 59.59 -19.44
N LEU A 14 -39.77 59.08 -19.81
CA LEU A 14 -39.99 57.67 -20.15
C LEU A 14 -40.07 57.54 -21.67
N THR A 15 -39.29 56.64 -22.25
CA THR A 15 -39.34 56.30 -23.69
C THR A 15 -39.80 54.86 -23.86
N LEU A 16 -40.79 54.67 -24.73
CA LEU A 16 -41.29 53.34 -25.06
C LEU A 16 -40.25 52.62 -25.94
N LEU A 17 -39.61 51.59 -25.39
CA LEU A 17 -38.57 50.82 -26.09
C LEU A 17 -39.16 49.69 -26.94
N HIS A 18 -40.13 48.95 -26.39
CA HIS A 18 -40.67 47.75 -27.02
C HIS A 18 -42.06 47.42 -26.45
N VAL A 19 -42.96 46.92 -27.29
CA VAL A 19 -44.29 46.43 -26.92
C VAL A 19 -44.37 44.96 -27.28
N ARG A 20 -44.78 44.13 -26.31
CA ARG A 20 -45.11 42.71 -26.53
C ARG A 20 -46.62 42.54 -26.45
N LEU A 21 -47.18 41.92 -27.47
CA LEU A 21 -48.59 41.55 -27.46
C LEU A 21 -48.73 40.18 -26.78
N PRO A 22 -49.80 39.95 -25.99
CA PRO A 22 -50.06 38.65 -25.44
C PRO A 22 -50.36 37.63 -26.56
N PRO A 23 -50.24 36.33 -26.27
CA PRO A 23 -50.56 35.26 -27.21
C PRO A 23 -52.01 35.34 -27.71
N GLY A 24 -52.26 34.86 -28.94
CA GLY A 24 -53.58 34.91 -29.59
C GLY A 24 -53.81 36.09 -30.54
N PHE A 25 -52.81 36.97 -30.74
CA PHE A 25 -52.90 38.11 -31.68
C PHE A 25 -52.34 37.84 -33.09
N ALA A 26 -51.68 36.69 -33.30
CA ALA A 26 -51.23 36.27 -34.63
C ALA A 26 -52.41 35.64 -35.39
N ALA A 27 -52.50 35.88 -36.71
CA ALA A 27 -53.60 35.40 -37.55
C ALA A 27 -53.75 33.86 -37.59
N ASN A 28 -52.71 33.12 -37.18
CA ASN A 28 -52.62 31.67 -37.12
C ASN A 28 -52.50 31.11 -35.69
N ALA A 29 -52.79 31.92 -34.66
CA ALA A 29 -52.65 31.47 -33.27
C ALA A 29 -53.74 30.45 -32.90
N THR A 30 -53.32 29.29 -32.41
CA THR A 30 -54.19 28.22 -31.87
C THR A 30 -54.65 28.47 -30.43
N VAL A 31 -54.14 29.53 -29.79
CA VAL A 31 -54.31 29.83 -28.36
C VAL A 31 -55.31 30.97 -28.18
N TYR A 32 -56.23 30.81 -27.22
CA TYR A 32 -57.20 31.84 -26.86
C TYR A 32 -56.50 33.12 -26.37
N ARG A 33 -57.08 34.27 -26.73
CA ARG A 33 -56.61 35.58 -26.30
C ARG A 33 -57.03 35.83 -24.84
N PRO A 34 -56.14 36.35 -23.97
CA PRO A 34 -56.56 36.77 -22.64
C PRO A 34 -57.56 37.93 -22.74
N THR A 35 -58.73 37.78 -22.11
CA THR A 35 -59.79 38.80 -22.07
C THR A 35 -59.95 39.33 -20.65
N LYS A 36 -60.20 40.64 -20.48
CA LYS A 36 -60.39 41.28 -19.16
C LYS A 36 -59.26 41.02 -18.15
N VAL A 37 -58.02 41.37 -18.50
CA VAL A 37 -56.87 41.29 -17.58
C VAL A 37 -57.02 42.34 -16.47
N HIS A 38 -57.11 41.91 -15.21
CA HIS A 38 -57.26 42.80 -14.04
C HIS A 38 -55.99 42.92 -13.19
N LYS A 39 -55.06 41.97 -13.29
CA LYS A 39 -53.74 42.04 -12.63
C LYS A 39 -52.62 41.59 -13.53
N ALA A 40 -51.46 42.24 -13.38
CA ALA A 40 -50.24 41.87 -14.06
C ALA A 40 -49.04 42.01 -13.11
N LEU A 41 -48.08 41.11 -13.22
CA LEU A 41 -46.79 41.17 -12.53
C LEU A 41 -45.69 40.81 -13.52
N TYR A 42 -44.66 41.65 -13.61
CA TYR A 42 -43.44 41.33 -14.34
C TYR A 42 -42.28 41.27 -13.37
N SER A 43 -41.65 40.11 -13.27
CA SER A 43 -40.49 39.89 -12.39
C SER A 43 -39.58 38.82 -12.99
N HIS A 44 -38.27 39.05 -12.91
CA HIS A 44 -37.21 38.14 -13.40
C HIS A 44 -37.35 37.68 -14.86
N GLY A 45 -37.87 38.52 -15.76
CA GLY A 45 -38.04 38.13 -17.18
C GLY A 45 -39.32 37.36 -17.47
N THR A 46 -40.18 37.14 -16.47
CA THR A 46 -41.47 36.47 -16.60
C THR A 46 -42.61 37.46 -16.42
N GLY A 47 -43.54 37.49 -17.37
CA GLY A 47 -44.83 38.17 -17.26
C GLY A 47 -45.90 37.22 -16.72
N VAL A 48 -46.66 37.67 -15.74
CA VAL A 48 -47.83 36.97 -15.20
C VAL A 48 -49.04 37.88 -15.37
N LEU A 49 -50.12 37.37 -15.97
CA LEU A 49 -51.37 38.10 -16.19
C LEU A 49 -52.52 37.29 -15.58
N CYS A 50 -53.40 37.92 -14.83
CA CYS A 50 -54.65 37.29 -14.38
C CYS A 50 -55.79 37.85 -15.24
N SER A 51 -56.55 36.97 -15.86
CA SER A 51 -57.69 37.32 -16.73
C SER A 51 -58.97 36.73 -16.18
N ASN A 52 -60.04 37.51 -16.19
CA ASN A 52 -61.34 37.05 -15.71
C ASN A 52 -62.14 36.37 -16.84
N GLU A 53 -62.42 35.07 -16.68
CA GLU A 53 -63.31 34.31 -17.58
C GLU A 53 -64.75 34.31 -17.06
N SER A 54 -64.94 34.25 -15.73
CA SER A 54 -66.24 34.35 -15.06
C SER A 54 -66.09 34.92 -13.63
N ASN A 55 -67.20 35.26 -12.95
CA ASN A 55 -67.15 35.73 -11.55
C ASN A 55 -66.63 34.66 -10.56
N GLU A 56 -66.58 33.39 -10.97
CA GLU A 56 -66.21 32.25 -10.12
C GLU A 56 -64.84 31.64 -10.51
N ALA A 57 -64.22 32.07 -11.60
CA ALA A 57 -62.92 31.54 -12.04
C ALA A 57 -62.08 32.59 -12.78
N ASP A 58 -60.82 32.70 -12.37
CA ASP A 58 -59.78 33.48 -13.05
C ASP A 58 -58.77 32.54 -13.73
N THR A 59 -58.24 32.96 -14.88
CA THR A 59 -57.16 32.27 -15.57
C THR A 59 -55.86 33.06 -15.42
N VAL A 60 -54.82 32.40 -14.93
CA VAL A 60 -53.48 32.96 -14.78
C VAL A 60 -52.61 32.54 -15.96
N TRP A 61 -52.13 33.53 -16.71
CA TRP A 61 -51.25 33.37 -17.85
C TRP A 61 -49.83 33.68 -17.42
N THR A 62 -48.90 32.79 -17.70
CA THR A 62 -47.47 33.00 -17.44
C THR A 62 -46.68 32.92 -18.73
N MET A 63 -45.85 33.93 -18.97
CA MET A 63 -45.00 34.08 -20.16
C MET A 63 -43.55 34.20 -19.68
N SER A 64 -42.71 33.20 -19.98
CA SER A 64 -41.31 33.19 -19.54
C SER A 64 -40.34 32.88 -20.68
N SER A 65 -39.25 33.66 -20.76
CA SER A 65 -38.12 33.40 -21.65
C SER A 65 -37.08 32.42 -21.08
N ASP A 66 -37.28 31.91 -19.86
CA ASP A 66 -36.24 31.14 -19.14
C ASP A 66 -35.84 29.82 -19.83
N GLN A 67 -36.74 29.23 -20.63
CA GLN A 67 -36.47 28.00 -21.38
C GLN A 67 -35.60 28.22 -22.62
N TYR A 68 -35.47 29.47 -23.09
CA TYR A 68 -34.85 29.81 -24.37
C TYR A 68 -33.71 30.85 -24.24
N PRO A 69 -32.75 30.68 -23.32
CA PRO A 69 -31.73 31.71 -23.05
C PRO A 69 -30.74 31.93 -24.19
N TYR A 70 -30.58 30.97 -25.09
CA TYR A 70 -29.65 31.02 -26.23
C TYR A 70 -30.36 30.93 -27.58
N HIS A 71 -31.68 31.10 -27.60
CA HIS A 71 -32.42 31.10 -28.86
C HIS A 71 -32.04 32.38 -29.65
N PRO A 72 -31.77 32.29 -30.97
CA PRO A 72 -31.29 33.42 -31.76
C PRO A 72 -32.32 34.56 -31.87
N THR A 73 -33.59 34.26 -31.60
CA THR A 73 -34.68 35.22 -31.51
C THR A 73 -35.33 35.14 -30.14
N LEU A 74 -36.02 36.22 -29.72
CA LEU A 74 -36.82 36.21 -28.50
C LEU A 74 -37.91 35.14 -28.61
N ALA A 75 -37.79 34.10 -27.79
CA ALA A 75 -38.78 33.04 -27.64
C ALA A 75 -39.26 33.01 -26.19
N GLU A 76 -40.57 32.86 -26.00
CA GLU A 76 -41.20 32.78 -24.70
C GLU A 76 -42.08 31.54 -24.65
N SER A 77 -41.97 30.81 -23.55
CA SER A 77 -42.92 29.75 -23.19
C SER A 77 -44.16 30.40 -22.58
N GLN A 78 -45.33 29.87 -22.92
CA GLN A 78 -46.61 30.29 -22.36
C GLN A 78 -47.27 29.11 -21.65
N SER A 79 -47.80 29.35 -20.46
CA SER A 79 -48.73 28.43 -19.79
C SER A 79 -49.93 29.17 -19.21
N THR A 80 -51.03 28.44 -19.04
CA THR A 80 -52.27 28.93 -18.43
C THR A 80 -52.65 28.02 -17.27
N HIS A 81 -53.10 28.62 -16.17
CA HIS A 81 -53.51 27.92 -14.96
C HIS A 81 -54.87 28.48 -14.53
N ALA A 82 -55.89 27.63 -14.48
CA ALA A 82 -57.18 27.99 -13.92
C ALA A 82 -57.08 28.11 -12.40
N VAL A 83 -57.65 29.16 -11.84
CA VAL A 83 -57.70 29.44 -10.41
C VAL A 83 -59.16 29.61 -10.02
N ASP A 84 -59.58 28.85 -9.01
CA ASP A 84 -60.94 28.92 -8.48
C ASP A 84 -61.13 30.23 -7.71
N GLY A 85 -62.04 31.06 -8.21
CA GLY A 85 -62.36 32.37 -7.67
C GLY A 85 -61.48 33.51 -8.21
N PHE A 86 -61.87 34.72 -7.83
CA PHE A 86 -61.21 35.96 -8.25
C PHE A 86 -59.90 36.19 -7.50
N VAL A 87 -58.82 36.50 -8.22
CA VAL A 87 -57.47 36.77 -7.67
C VAL A 87 -57.38 38.19 -7.12
N TRP A 88 -57.27 38.31 -5.79
CA TRP A 88 -57.14 39.56 -5.04
C TRP A 88 -55.72 40.11 -4.99
N ALA A 89 -54.71 39.24 -4.90
CA ALA A 89 -53.31 39.65 -4.80
C ALA A 89 -52.37 38.67 -5.51
N LEU A 90 -51.25 39.20 -6.00
CA LEU A 90 -50.24 38.46 -6.74
C LEU A 90 -48.87 38.99 -6.29
N ALA A 91 -48.01 38.12 -5.77
CA ALA A 91 -46.68 38.48 -5.28
C ALA A 91 -45.64 37.39 -5.54
N ASP A 92 -44.40 37.82 -5.82
CA ASP A 92 -43.22 36.94 -5.92
C ASP A 92 -42.61 36.79 -4.52
N VAL A 93 -42.61 35.56 -4.00
CA VAL A 93 -42.19 35.24 -2.62
C VAL A 93 -40.94 34.35 -2.65
N THR A 94 -40.21 34.36 -3.76
CA THR A 94 -39.02 33.53 -3.93
C THR A 94 -38.00 33.82 -2.83
N PRO A 95 -37.59 32.81 -2.05
CA PRO A 95 -36.57 32.99 -1.03
C PRO A 95 -35.30 33.51 -1.68
N GLN A 96 -34.84 34.69 -1.28
CA GLN A 96 -33.54 35.18 -1.73
C GLN A 96 -32.46 34.34 -1.06
N LEU A 97 -31.85 33.42 -1.80
CA LEU A 97 -30.59 32.80 -1.37
C LEU A 97 -29.50 33.87 -1.37
N TRP A 98 -28.68 33.89 -0.32
CA TRP A 98 -27.64 34.90 -0.08
C TRP A 98 -26.67 35.06 -1.27
N CYS A 99 -26.40 33.99 -2.03
CA CYS A 99 -25.55 34.01 -3.24
C CYS A 99 -26.08 34.94 -4.33
N SER A 100 -27.38 35.29 -4.31
CA SER A 100 -27.99 36.15 -5.31
C SER A 100 -27.52 37.61 -5.22
N ALA A 101 -27.02 38.05 -4.07
CA ALA A 101 -26.44 39.39 -3.88
C ALA A 101 -25.00 39.52 -4.41
N LEU A 102 -24.31 38.39 -4.60
CA LEU A 102 -22.92 38.33 -5.04
C LEU A 102 -22.76 38.23 -6.56
N ASN A 103 -23.86 38.09 -7.31
CA ASN A 103 -23.80 38.10 -8.76
C ASN A 103 -23.59 39.53 -9.26
N PRO A 104 -22.42 39.87 -9.85
CA PRO A 104 -22.24 41.20 -10.43
C PRO A 104 -23.27 41.38 -11.54
N THR A 105 -24.10 42.42 -11.43
CA THR A 105 -24.86 42.92 -12.56
C THR A 105 -23.85 43.25 -13.65
N THR A 106 -24.06 42.73 -14.86
CA THR A 106 -23.24 43.10 -16.02
C THR A 106 -23.20 44.62 -16.15
N PRO A 107 -22.20 45.21 -16.83
CA PRO A 107 -22.18 46.65 -17.12
C PRO A 107 -23.42 47.14 -17.88
N GLN A 108 -24.21 46.22 -18.47
CA GLN A 108 -25.49 46.48 -19.12
C GLN A 108 -26.71 46.35 -18.19
N GLY A 109 -26.52 46.07 -16.90
CA GLY A 109 -27.60 45.90 -15.91
C GLY A 109 -28.42 44.61 -16.07
N THR A 110 -28.02 43.69 -16.95
CA THR A 110 -28.73 42.44 -17.22
C THR A 110 -28.33 41.35 -16.22
N LYS A 111 -29.32 40.73 -15.57
CA LYS A 111 -29.11 39.57 -14.71
C LYS A 111 -28.71 38.36 -15.58
N PRO A 112 -27.86 37.44 -15.07
CA PRO A 112 -27.53 36.20 -15.78
C PRO A 112 -28.79 35.34 -16.02
N PRO A 113 -28.84 34.57 -17.12
CA PRO A 113 -29.93 33.62 -17.36
C PRO A 113 -30.03 32.55 -16.26
N LEU A 114 -31.26 32.05 -16.01
CA LEU A 114 -31.54 31.04 -14.98
C LEU A 114 -30.65 29.80 -15.10
N LEU A 115 -30.34 29.35 -16.32
CA LEU A 115 -29.49 28.18 -16.57
C LEU A 115 -28.09 28.29 -15.95
N VAL A 116 -27.60 29.52 -15.72
CA VAL A 116 -26.31 29.78 -15.08
C VAL A 116 -26.41 29.70 -13.56
N THR A 117 -27.50 30.21 -12.98
CA THR A 117 -27.68 30.39 -11.53
C THR A 117 -28.55 29.31 -10.86
N GLN A 118 -29.17 28.41 -11.62
CA GLN A 118 -30.11 27.38 -11.14
C GLN A 118 -29.58 26.51 -9.99
N HIS A 119 -28.28 26.27 -9.93
CA HIS A 119 -27.63 25.48 -8.87
C HIS A 119 -27.47 26.21 -7.53
N GLN A 120 -27.64 27.53 -7.53
CA GLN A 120 -27.49 28.44 -6.37
C GLN A 120 -28.81 29.12 -5.97
N GLN A 121 -29.88 28.90 -6.73
CA GLN A 121 -31.19 29.54 -6.53
C GLN A 121 -32.23 28.49 -6.19
N SER A 122 -33.11 28.76 -5.21
CA SER A 122 -34.28 27.93 -4.93
C SER A 122 -35.32 28.06 -6.06
N PRO A 123 -36.24 27.09 -6.21
CA PRO A 123 -37.37 27.23 -7.13
C PRO A 123 -38.13 28.52 -6.83
N ARG A 124 -38.43 29.29 -7.88
CA ARG A 124 -39.14 30.55 -7.77
C ARG A 124 -40.60 30.29 -7.39
N GLN A 125 -41.10 30.98 -6.37
CA GLN A 125 -42.46 30.80 -5.87
C GLN A 125 -43.26 32.09 -5.97
N LEU A 126 -44.47 31.96 -6.49
CA LEU A 126 -45.42 33.03 -6.68
C LEU A 126 -46.70 32.71 -5.92
N VAL A 127 -47.16 33.64 -5.11
CA VAL A 127 -48.38 33.48 -4.31
C VAL A 127 -49.50 34.29 -4.94
N LEU A 128 -50.59 33.60 -5.24
CA LEU A 128 -51.87 34.14 -5.68
C LEU A 128 -52.85 34.02 -4.52
N LEU A 129 -53.48 35.13 -4.13
CA LEU A 129 -54.55 35.10 -3.13
C LEU A 129 -55.89 35.19 -3.85
N SER A 130 -56.72 34.17 -3.71
CA SER A 130 -58.10 34.11 -4.22
C SER A 130 -59.10 34.07 -3.06
N ALA A 131 -60.39 34.09 -3.39
CA ALA A 131 -61.46 33.89 -2.41
C ALA A 131 -61.47 32.48 -1.78
N THR A 132 -60.91 31.49 -2.46
CA THR A 132 -60.86 30.09 -1.98
C THR A 132 -59.61 29.82 -1.14
N GLY A 133 -58.53 30.59 -1.33
CA GLY A 133 -57.32 30.49 -0.50
C GLY A 133 -56.08 31.10 -1.14
N ALA A 134 -54.91 30.67 -0.67
CA ALA A 134 -53.63 31.04 -1.25
C ALA A 134 -53.11 29.92 -2.15
N HIS A 135 -52.95 30.21 -3.44
CA HIS A 135 -52.33 29.29 -4.41
C HIS A 135 -50.85 29.64 -4.57
N VAL A 136 -49.98 28.64 -4.41
CA VAL A 136 -48.52 28.80 -4.59
C VAL A 136 -48.12 28.19 -5.93
N LEU A 137 -47.82 29.03 -6.92
CA LEU A 137 -47.25 28.60 -8.19
C LEU A 137 -45.73 28.51 -8.05
N THR A 138 -45.18 27.34 -8.35
CA THR A 138 -43.73 27.10 -8.35
C THR A 138 -43.25 26.98 -9.78
N PHE A 139 -42.29 27.83 -10.17
CA PHE A 139 -41.65 27.74 -11.48
C PHE A 139 -40.56 26.68 -11.44
N LEU A 140 -40.68 25.69 -12.32
CA LEU A 140 -39.69 24.62 -12.45
C LEU A 140 -38.44 25.14 -13.17
N ARG A 141 -37.27 24.97 -12.54
CA ARG A 141 -35.98 25.21 -13.18
C ARG A 141 -35.68 24.09 -14.18
N PRO A 142 -34.75 24.27 -15.14
CA PRO A 142 -34.29 23.19 -16.01
C PRO A 142 -33.87 21.92 -15.27
N VAL A 143 -33.22 22.06 -14.11
CA VAL A 143 -32.86 20.93 -13.23
C VAL A 143 -34.08 20.21 -12.64
N ASP A 144 -35.14 20.94 -12.30
CA ASP A 144 -36.37 20.35 -11.75
C ASP A 144 -37.17 19.65 -12.85
N GLN A 145 -37.21 20.23 -14.06
CA GLN A 145 -37.82 19.60 -15.23
C GLN A 145 -37.12 18.28 -15.58
N LEU A 146 -35.78 18.27 -15.65
CA LEU A 146 -35.02 17.05 -15.90
C LEU A 146 -35.24 16.00 -14.80
N ARG A 147 -35.30 16.42 -13.53
CA ARG A 147 -35.63 15.52 -12.42
C ARG A 147 -37.00 14.87 -12.59
N GLN A 148 -38.04 15.68 -12.86
CA GLN A 148 -39.40 15.18 -13.08
C GLN A 148 -39.46 14.21 -14.28
N MET A 149 -38.80 14.53 -15.40
CA MET A 149 -38.75 13.64 -16.55
C MET A 149 -38.07 12.30 -16.24
N LEU A 150 -37.00 12.30 -15.44
CA LEU A 150 -36.32 11.06 -15.02
C LEU A 150 -37.19 10.22 -14.09
N GLU A 151 -37.95 10.86 -13.21
CA GLU A 151 -38.88 10.19 -12.29
C GLU A 151 -40.10 9.60 -13.01
N GLU A 152 -40.75 10.37 -13.88
CA GLU A 152 -41.94 9.93 -14.63
C GLU A 152 -41.62 8.81 -15.63
N SER A 153 -40.42 8.83 -16.22
CA SER A 153 -40.03 7.86 -17.22
C SER A 153 -39.29 6.63 -16.68
N GLY A 154 -38.95 6.62 -15.39
CA GLY A 154 -38.28 5.50 -14.72
C GLY A 154 -36.90 5.16 -15.28
N GLY A 155 -36.23 6.08 -15.99
CA GLY A 155 -34.90 5.84 -16.53
C GLY A 155 -34.37 6.87 -17.52
N ALA A 156 -33.07 6.79 -17.79
CA ALA A 156 -32.34 7.73 -18.65
C ALA A 156 -32.60 7.58 -20.16
N GLU A 157 -33.18 6.46 -20.59
CA GLU A 157 -33.30 6.07 -22.01
C GLU A 157 -34.62 6.51 -22.66
N SER A 158 -35.48 7.19 -21.92
CA SER A 158 -36.76 7.67 -22.41
C SER A 158 -36.63 8.71 -23.52
N ASN A 159 -37.57 8.70 -24.46
CA ASN A 159 -37.66 9.70 -25.53
C ASN A 159 -37.80 11.12 -24.96
N MET A 160 -38.47 11.31 -23.81
CA MET A 160 -38.60 12.62 -23.17
C MET A 160 -37.24 13.20 -22.74
N VAL A 161 -36.38 12.36 -22.16
CA VAL A 161 -35.02 12.77 -21.76
C VAL A 161 -34.18 13.07 -23.00
N LYS A 162 -34.29 12.25 -24.05
CA LYS A 162 -33.60 12.49 -25.32
C LYS A 162 -34.04 13.81 -25.97
N GLU A 163 -35.34 14.10 -25.96
CA GLU A 163 -35.89 15.36 -26.48
C GLU A 163 -35.37 16.56 -25.69
N PHE A 164 -35.31 16.48 -24.35
CA PHE A 164 -34.71 17.52 -23.52
C PHE A 164 -33.24 17.79 -23.87
N PHE A 165 -32.43 16.74 -24.06
CA PHE A 165 -31.04 16.86 -24.49
C PHE A 165 -30.89 17.38 -25.93
N SER A 166 -31.91 17.22 -26.77
CA SER A 166 -31.93 17.77 -28.14
C SER A 166 -32.41 19.23 -28.20
N ALA A 167 -33.30 19.62 -27.27
CA ALA A 167 -33.84 20.98 -27.19
C ALA A 167 -32.84 21.96 -26.56
N MET A 168 -32.02 21.49 -25.61
CA MET A 168 -30.89 22.25 -25.07
C MET A 168 -29.60 21.92 -25.82
N THR A 169 -28.61 22.80 -25.75
CA THR A 169 -27.27 22.43 -26.25
C THR A 169 -26.72 21.28 -25.39
N PRO A 170 -25.99 20.31 -25.99
CA PRO A 170 -25.58 19.09 -25.30
C PRO A 170 -24.74 19.38 -24.05
N THR A 171 -23.89 20.42 -24.09
CA THR A 171 -23.11 20.91 -22.94
C THR A 171 -24.00 21.39 -21.80
N GLN A 172 -25.11 22.06 -22.10
CA GLN A 172 -26.03 22.60 -21.09
C GLN A 172 -26.90 21.52 -20.45
N ALA A 173 -27.37 20.57 -21.25
CA ALA A 173 -28.09 19.41 -20.76
C ALA A 173 -27.20 18.56 -19.84
N CYS A 174 -25.94 18.33 -20.24
CA CYS A 174 -24.95 17.64 -19.40
C CYS A 174 -24.66 18.41 -18.10
N ALA A 175 -24.50 19.74 -18.16
CA ALA A 175 -24.28 20.55 -16.96
C ALA A 175 -25.48 20.50 -15.99
N THR A 176 -26.70 20.39 -16.53
CA THR A 176 -27.93 20.26 -15.74
C THR A 176 -28.02 18.87 -15.10
N ALA A 177 -27.66 17.81 -15.83
CA ALA A 177 -27.54 16.45 -15.29
C ALA A 177 -26.46 16.33 -14.20
N LEU A 178 -25.32 17.04 -14.33
CA LEU A 178 -24.28 17.10 -13.30
C LEU A 178 -24.79 17.66 -11.97
N ILE A 179 -25.67 18.67 -12.01
CA ILE A 179 -26.25 19.25 -10.79
C ILE A 179 -27.08 18.19 -10.05
N ILE A 180 -27.85 17.36 -10.76
CA ILE A 180 -28.64 16.27 -10.16
C ILE A 180 -27.71 15.16 -9.65
N ALA A 181 -26.70 14.78 -10.43
CA ALA A 181 -25.75 13.73 -10.06
C ALA A 181 -24.91 14.07 -8.82
N THR A 182 -24.70 15.36 -8.54
CA THR A 182 -23.90 15.86 -7.42
C THR A 182 -24.74 16.37 -6.23
N ASP A 183 -26.07 16.25 -6.27
CA ASP A 183 -26.97 16.76 -5.22
C ASP A 183 -26.80 15.97 -3.89
N PRO A 184 -26.47 16.63 -2.76
CA PRO A 184 -26.28 15.97 -1.47
C PRO A 184 -27.61 15.57 -0.80
N HIS A 185 -28.68 16.32 -1.04
CA HIS A 185 -30.01 16.01 -0.52
C HIS A 185 -30.67 14.99 -1.44
N ARG A 186 -30.43 13.70 -1.16
CA ARG A 186 -30.93 12.56 -1.93
C ARG A 186 -32.28 12.08 -1.37
N PRO A 187 -33.45 12.53 -1.86
CA PRO A 187 -34.69 11.81 -1.60
C PRO A 187 -34.70 10.48 -2.36
N ASN A 188 -34.11 10.42 -3.57
CA ASN A 188 -34.03 9.23 -4.43
C ASN A 188 -32.62 9.05 -5.01
N ALA A 189 -31.85 8.09 -4.48
CA ALA A 189 -30.52 7.75 -5.02
C ALA A 189 -30.58 7.29 -6.50
N GLN A 190 -31.69 6.68 -6.90
CA GLN A 190 -31.93 6.22 -8.28
C GLN A 190 -31.94 7.36 -9.30
N VAL A 191 -32.48 8.54 -8.95
CA VAL A 191 -32.56 9.68 -9.87
C VAL A 191 -31.17 10.25 -10.17
N ALA A 192 -30.26 10.27 -9.19
CA ALA A 192 -28.88 10.66 -9.40
C ALA A 192 -28.12 9.65 -10.28
N GLU A 193 -28.41 8.36 -10.14
CA GLU A 193 -27.88 7.31 -11.00
C GLU A 193 -28.40 7.45 -12.45
N TRP A 194 -29.70 7.67 -12.63
CA TRP A 194 -30.28 7.92 -13.94
C TRP A 194 -29.74 9.20 -14.58
N ALA A 195 -29.56 10.28 -13.82
CA ALA A 195 -28.92 11.50 -14.31
C ALA A 195 -27.47 11.27 -14.73
N THR A 196 -26.72 10.47 -13.95
CA THR A 196 -25.35 10.05 -14.27
C THR A 196 -25.32 9.22 -15.55
N ARG A 197 -26.27 8.29 -15.73
CA ARG A 197 -26.42 7.49 -16.95
C ARG A 197 -26.78 8.36 -18.16
N ALA A 198 -27.74 9.27 -18.04
CA ALA A 198 -28.14 10.20 -19.11
C ALA A 198 -26.96 11.07 -19.56
N LEU A 199 -26.17 11.57 -18.60
CA LEU A 199 -24.96 12.34 -18.85
C LEU A 199 -23.94 11.57 -19.70
N PHE A 200 -23.72 10.28 -19.45
CA PHE A 200 -22.81 9.45 -20.25
C PHE A 200 -23.41 9.05 -21.60
N LEU A 201 -24.70 8.76 -21.66
CA LEU A 201 -25.37 8.36 -22.91
C LEU A 201 -25.40 9.49 -23.94
N TYR A 202 -25.69 10.72 -23.50
CA TYR A 202 -25.90 11.86 -24.40
C TYR A 202 -24.72 12.84 -24.45
N GLY A 203 -23.79 12.80 -23.49
CA GLY A 203 -22.66 13.73 -23.38
C GLY A 203 -21.33 13.24 -23.95
N ALA A 204 -21.20 11.95 -24.26
CA ALA A 204 -19.92 11.32 -24.64
C ALA A 204 -19.53 11.49 -26.11
N ASN A 205 -20.47 11.81 -27.01
CA ASN A 205 -20.17 12.00 -28.43
C ASN A 205 -19.98 13.49 -28.75
N PRO A 206 -18.88 13.89 -29.41
CA PRO A 206 -18.78 15.23 -29.97
C PRO A 206 -19.91 15.43 -30.98
N PRO A 207 -20.54 16.62 -31.03
CA PRO A 207 -21.50 16.90 -32.09
C PRO A 207 -20.82 16.72 -33.45
N PRO A 208 -21.50 16.17 -34.47
CA PRO A 208 -20.95 16.14 -35.81
C PRO A 208 -20.56 17.57 -36.21
N ALA A 209 -19.38 17.74 -36.81
CA ALA A 209 -18.90 19.02 -37.30
C ALA A 209 -20.03 19.72 -38.07
N PRO A 210 -20.21 21.05 -37.91
CA PRO A 210 -21.25 21.76 -38.66
C PRO A 210 -21.04 21.47 -40.13
N VAL A 211 -22.04 20.85 -40.76
CA VAL A 211 -22.10 20.68 -42.21
C VAL A 211 -22.12 22.07 -42.80
N THR A 212 -20.96 22.55 -43.23
CA THR A 212 -20.86 23.68 -44.14
C THR A 212 -21.51 23.22 -45.43
N PHE A 213 -22.77 23.62 -45.63
CA PHE A 213 -23.37 23.56 -46.95
C PHE A 213 -22.43 24.33 -47.90
N PRO A 214 -21.91 23.71 -48.98
CA PRO A 214 -21.19 24.48 -49.99
C PRO A 214 -22.15 25.57 -50.51
N PRO A 215 -21.68 26.82 -50.65
CA PRO A 215 -22.55 27.89 -51.14
C PRO A 215 -23.06 27.49 -52.53
N GLN A 216 -24.36 27.23 -52.62
CA GLN A 216 -25.05 27.07 -53.89
C GLN A 216 -24.86 28.37 -54.67
N THR A 217 -24.13 28.29 -55.77
CA THR A 217 -24.02 29.37 -56.74
C THR A 217 -25.41 29.72 -57.27
N PRO A 218 -25.87 30.97 -57.17
CA PRO A 218 -27.02 31.40 -57.94
C PRO A 218 -26.58 31.48 -59.41
N ALA A 219 -27.22 30.67 -60.25
CA ALA A 219 -27.11 30.78 -61.69
C ALA A 219 -27.62 32.15 -62.16
N GLY A 220 -26.75 32.89 -62.85
CA GLY A 220 -27.03 33.91 -63.86
C GLY A 220 -27.87 35.12 -63.46
N TYR A 221 -27.26 36.32 -63.39
CA TYR A 221 -27.85 37.56 -63.93
C TYR A 221 -26.77 38.64 -64.13
N ASN A 222 -26.67 39.08 -65.39
CA ASN A 222 -26.24 40.37 -65.97
C ASN A 222 -25.17 41.26 -65.30
N PHE A 223 -24.07 41.42 -66.03
CA PHE A 223 -23.03 42.45 -65.93
C PHE A 223 -23.58 43.84 -66.35
N HIS A 224 -23.33 44.89 -65.56
CA HIS A 224 -23.48 46.29 -65.98
C HIS A 224 -22.13 47.04 -65.80
N PRO A 225 -21.57 47.69 -66.84
CA PRO A 225 -20.21 48.19 -66.81
C PRO A 225 -20.15 49.69 -66.51
N THR A 226 -20.39 50.12 -65.27
CA THR A 226 -20.11 51.52 -64.88
C THR A 226 -19.88 51.68 -63.37
N GLN A 227 -18.94 50.95 -62.76
CA GLN A 227 -18.29 51.42 -61.53
C GLN A 227 -16.83 50.96 -61.51
N VAL A 228 -15.94 51.94 -61.70
CA VAL A 228 -14.48 51.77 -61.66
C VAL A 228 -14.07 51.76 -60.19
N SER A 229 -13.52 50.65 -59.70
CA SER A 229 -12.83 50.60 -58.41
C SER A 229 -11.40 50.14 -58.66
N THR A 230 -10.46 51.06 -58.46
CA THR A 230 -9.02 50.78 -58.39
C THR A 230 -8.71 49.89 -57.17
N PRO A 231 -7.77 48.93 -57.30
CA PRO A 231 -7.44 47.98 -56.24
C PRO A 231 -6.50 48.62 -55.21
N MET A 232 -6.81 48.47 -53.92
CA MET A 232 -5.90 48.76 -52.81
C MET A 232 -5.33 47.44 -52.28
N PRO A 233 -3.99 47.28 -52.20
CA PRO A 233 -3.36 46.09 -51.64
C PRO A 233 -3.40 46.16 -50.10
N GLY A 234 -4.51 45.73 -49.51
CA GLY A 234 -4.65 45.52 -48.08
C GLY A 234 -4.42 44.05 -47.74
N GLN A 235 -3.31 43.77 -47.05
CA GLN A 235 -2.91 42.47 -46.56
C GLN A 235 -4.09 41.73 -45.90
N ALA A 236 -4.50 40.62 -46.50
CA ALA A 236 -5.23 39.58 -45.80
C ALA A 236 -4.32 39.03 -44.69
N THR A 237 -4.48 39.57 -43.49
CA THR A 237 -4.03 38.86 -42.30
C THR A 237 -4.93 37.64 -42.18
N ASN A 238 -4.37 36.50 -42.58
CA ASN A 238 -4.81 35.19 -42.11
C ASN A 238 -4.76 35.24 -40.57
N THR A 239 -5.85 35.69 -39.95
CA THR A 239 -6.21 35.20 -38.63
C THR A 239 -6.59 33.76 -38.86
N ALA A 240 -5.59 32.88 -38.81
CA ALA A 240 -5.81 31.48 -38.55
C ALA A 240 -6.68 31.43 -37.30
N LEU A 241 -7.98 31.21 -37.50
CA LEU A 241 -8.87 30.77 -36.46
C LEU A 241 -8.17 29.56 -35.85
N VAL A 242 -7.67 29.73 -34.63
CA VAL A 242 -7.20 28.63 -33.80
C VAL A 242 -8.29 27.57 -33.93
N GLN A 243 -7.94 26.41 -34.51
CA GLN A 243 -8.82 25.26 -34.49
C GLN A 243 -9.00 24.93 -33.01
N ASP A 244 -10.04 25.47 -32.39
CA ASP A 244 -10.43 25.11 -31.04
C ASP A 244 -10.63 23.60 -31.04
N ALA A 245 -9.79 22.90 -30.29
CA ALA A 245 -9.95 21.48 -30.07
C ALA A 245 -11.38 21.26 -29.56
N GLN A 246 -12.23 20.63 -30.37
CA GLN A 246 -13.62 20.39 -30.01
C GLN A 246 -13.66 19.27 -28.96
N PHE A 247 -13.55 19.67 -27.68
CA PHE A 247 -13.72 18.75 -26.56
C PHE A 247 -15.16 18.24 -26.47
N SER A 248 -15.32 17.06 -25.85
CA SER A 248 -16.66 16.48 -25.65
C SER A 248 -17.62 17.44 -24.91
N PRO A 249 -18.94 17.36 -25.19
CA PRO A 249 -19.93 18.11 -24.43
C PRO A 249 -19.86 17.84 -22.92
N LEU A 250 -19.51 16.61 -22.53
CA LEU A 250 -19.26 16.24 -21.14
C LEU A 250 -18.06 16.99 -20.53
N HIS A 251 -16.92 17.03 -21.21
CA HIS A 251 -15.76 17.81 -20.78
C HIS A 251 -16.15 19.28 -20.56
N ASN A 252 -16.81 19.88 -21.55
CA ASN A 252 -17.23 21.27 -21.49
C ASN A 252 -18.23 21.51 -20.36
N ALA A 253 -19.12 20.55 -20.08
CA ALA A 253 -20.09 20.64 -19.00
C ALA A 253 -19.43 20.61 -17.62
N LEU A 254 -18.38 19.82 -17.42
CA LEU A 254 -17.62 19.78 -16.16
C LEU A 254 -16.95 21.12 -15.87
N TYR A 255 -16.28 21.71 -16.86
CA TYR A 255 -15.69 23.04 -16.75
C TYR A 255 -16.75 24.11 -16.52
N LEU A 256 -17.86 24.05 -17.25
CA LEU A 256 -18.96 25.00 -17.14
C LEU A 256 -19.61 24.93 -15.75
N TYR A 257 -19.76 23.73 -15.20
CA TYR A 257 -20.33 23.54 -13.87
C TYR A 257 -19.42 24.11 -12.78
N LEU A 258 -18.11 23.82 -12.83
CA LEU A 258 -17.14 24.44 -11.92
C LEU A 258 -17.14 25.98 -12.01
N ALA A 259 -17.12 26.51 -13.24
CA ALA A 259 -17.15 27.94 -13.48
C ALA A 259 -18.41 28.59 -12.89
N ARG A 260 -19.55 27.91 -12.93
CA ARG A 260 -20.82 28.37 -12.34
C ARG A 260 -20.76 28.42 -10.82
N ILE A 261 -20.21 27.38 -10.18
CA ILE A 261 -20.05 27.32 -8.72
C ILE A 261 -19.16 28.47 -8.25
N LEU A 262 -18.00 28.67 -8.89
CA LEU A 262 -17.02 29.68 -8.48
C LEU A 262 -17.33 31.10 -8.96
N ARG A 263 -18.28 31.28 -9.89
CA ARG A 263 -18.60 32.59 -10.49
C ARG A 263 -18.78 33.75 -9.50
N PRO A 264 -19.50 33.59 -8.36
CA PRO A 264 -19.72 34.70 -7.43
C PRO A 264 -18.43 35.20 -6.79
N VAL A 265 -17.43 34.32 -6.64
CA VAL A 265 -16.22 34.59 -5.86
C VAL A 265 -15.00 34.82 -6.73
N TRP A 266 -14.97 34.26 -7.95
CA TRP A 266 -13.78 34.17 -8.80
C TRP A 266 -13.07 35.52 -9.01
N ALA A 267 -13.82 36.58 -9.28
CA ALA A 267 -13.29 37.92 -9.51
C ALA A 267 -13.41 38.85 -8.28
N SER A 268 -13.93 38.35 -7.16
CA SER A 268 -14.03 39.13 -5.93
C SER A 268 -12.66 39.24 -5.25
N SER A 269 -12.38 40.40 -4.63
CA SER A 269 -11.20 40.54 -3.77
C SER A 269 -11.33 39.65 -2.55
N VAL A 270 -10.23 39.05 -2.09
CA VAL A 270 -10.20 38.16 -0.92
C VAL A 270 -10.53 38.92 0.37
N ALA A 271 -10.14 40.19 0.46
CA ALA A 271 -10.26 40.98 1.67
C ALA A 271 -10.68 42.43 1.41
N LYS A 272 -11.58 42.95 2.24
CA LYS A 272 -12.07 44.33 2.21
C LYS A 272 -11.65 45.08 3.46
N GLU A 273 -11.28 46.34 3.27
CA GLU A 273 -10.95 47.26 4.34
C GLU A 273 -12.23 47.91 4.86
N THR A 274 -12.53 47.70 6.14
CA THR A 274 -13.68 48.30 6.82
C THR A 274 -13.20 49.09 8.02
N LEU A 275 -13.80 50.25 8.25
CA LEU A 275 -13.51 51.08 9.42
C LEU A 275 -14.28 50.55 10.63
N VAL A 276 -13.58 49.96 11.58
CA VAL A 276 -14.11 49.59 12.90
C VAL A 276 -13.46 50.52 13.92
N ASP A 277 -14.26 51.27 14.69
CA ASP A 277 -13.78 52.28 15.65
C ASP A 277 -12.80 53.32 15.06
N GLY A 278 -13.01 53.72 13.80
CA GLY A 278 -12.18 54.71 13.11
C GLY A 278 -10.81 54.20 12.65
N LYS A 279 -10.48 52.92 12.85
CA LYS A 279 -9.26 52.29 12.35
C LYS A 279 -9.56 51.39 11.14
N PRO A 280 -8.74 51.42 10.08
CA PRO A 280 -8.87 50.50 8.96
C PRO A 280 -8.51 49.08 9.41
N VAL A 281 -9.47 48.18 9.34
CA VAL A 281 -9.28 46.75 9.62
C VAL A 281 -9.61 45.96 8.36
N LEU A 282 -8.71 45.03 8.01
CA LEU A 282 -8.92 44.14 6.88
C LEU A 282 -9.80 42.97 7.32
N MET A 283 -10.95 42.82 6.67
CA MET A 283 -11.89 41.72 6.91
C MET A 283 -12.01 40.85 5.66
N SER A 284 -12.39 39.59 5.82
CA SER A 284 -12.69 38.75 4.66
C SER A 284 -13.89 39.34 3.91
N SER A 285 -13.81 39.35 2.58
CA SER A 285 -14.91 39.82 1.73
C SER A 285 -16.17 38.96 1.83
N MET A 286 -16.03 37.75 2.37
CA MET A 286 -17.05 36.71 2.44
C MET A 286 -17.12 36.13 3.84
N THR A 287 -18.30 35.63 4.22
CA THR A 287 -18.47 34.97 5.51
C THR A 287 -18.07 33.49 5.45
N ALA A 288 -17.82 32.89 6.61
CA ALA A 288 -17.46 31.47 6.71
C ALA A 288 -18.55 30.53 6.16
N GLU A 289 -19.83 30.87 6.36
CA GLU A 289 -20.96 30.08 5.85
C GLU A 289 -20.98 30.06 4.31
N GLU A 290 -20.64 31.20 3.70
CA GLU A 290 -20.62 31.34 2.25
C GLU A 290 -19.50 30.51 1.61
N LEU A 291 -18.30 30.59 2.19
CA LEU A 291 -17.14 29.84 1.75
C LEU A 291 -17.33 28.33 2.00
N GLY A 292 -17.94 27.96 3.12
CA GLY A 292 -18.29 26.58 3.45
C GLY A 292 -19.26 25.95 2.45
N PHE A 293 -20.33 26.67 2.08
CA PHE A 293 -21.29 26.21 1.06
C PHE A 293 -20.62 25.98 -0.30
N LEU A 294 -19.76 26.91 -0.74
CA LEU A 294 -19.03 26.75 -1.99
C LEU A 294 -18.03 25.59 -1.93
N ALA A 295 -17.34 25.42 -0.80
CA ALA A 295 -16.43 24.31 -0.58
C ALA A 295 -17.16 22.96 -0.68
N GLU A 296 -18.35 22.84 -0.10
CA GLU A 296 -19.18 21.64 -0.19
C GLU A 296 -19.55 21.30 -1.64
N ARG A 297 -19.96 22.29 -2.44
CA ARG A 297 -20.31 22.08 -3.85
C ARG A 297 -19.12 21.64 -4.70
N VAL A 298 -17.94 22.25 -4.48
CA VAL A 298 -16.70 21.84 -5.14
C VAL A 298 -16.27 20.43 -4.72
N ASP A 299 -16.42 20.09 -3.44
CA ASP A 299 -16.12 18.76 -2.89
C ASP A 299 -17.03 17.67 -3.47
N LEU A 300 -18.33 17.95 -3.62
CA LEU A 300 -19.28 17.04 -4.27
C LEU A 300 -18.89 16.75 -5.73
N LEU A 301 -18.47 17.76 -6.47
CA LEU A 301 -17.96 17.59 -7.84
C LEU A 301 -16.65 16.78 -7.86
N ALA A 302 -15.72 17.05 -6.93
CA ALA A 302 -14.48 16.29 -6.80
C ALA A 302 -14.75 14.81 -6.47
N LYS A 303 -15.67 14.52 -5.54
CA LYS A 303 -16.12 13.17 -5.19
C LYS A 303 -16.77 12.46 -6.36
N PHE A 304 -17.62 13.15 -7.14
CA PHE A 304 -18.21 12.59 -8.35
C PHE A 304 -17.15 12.17 -9.37
N LEU A 305 -16.14 13.02 -9.59
CA LEU A 305 -15.02 12.67 -10.48
C LEU A 305 -14.21 11.49 -9.96
N LEU A 306 -13.92 11.41 -8.66
CA LEU A 306 -13.17 10.31 -8.06
C LEU A 306 -13.93 8.98 -8.13
N THR A 307 -15.23 8.99 -7.81
CA THR A 307 -16.08 7.80 -7.79
C THR A 307 -16.15 7.16 -9.17
N ASN A 308 -16.29 7.99 -10.20
CA ASN A 308 -16.44 7.49 -11.55
C ASN A 308 -15.08 7.22 -12.24
N GLN A 309 -13.93 7.64 -11.69
CA GLN A 309 -12.59 7.40 -12.27
C GLN A 309 -12.11 5.93 -12.23
N GLY A 310 -12.69 5.09 -11.36
CA GLY A 310 -12.18 3.75 -11.06
C GLY A 310 -13.09 2.59 -11.49
N GLY A 311 -12.97 2.12 -12.72
CA GLY A 311 -13.52 0.82 -13.12
C GLY A 311 -12.74 -0.34 -12.47
N THR A 312 -13.05 -0.67 -11.21
CA THR A 312 -12.55 -1.88 -10.52
C THR A 312 -13.64 -2.56 -9.68
N THR A 313 -14.73 -3.01 -10.30
CA THR A 313 -15.47 -4.20 -9.83
C THR A 313 -15.98 -4.97 -11.05
N PRO A 314 -15.64 -6.26 -11.20
CA PRO A 314 -16.29 -7.14 -12.17
C PRO A 314 -17.62 -7.57 -11.56
N LEU A 315 -18.68 -6.82 -11.84
CA LEU A 315 -20.03 -7.35 -11.71
C LEU A 315 -20.42 -7.91 -13.08
N GLN A 316 -20.70 -9.21 -13.05
CA GLN A 316 -21.26 -10.15 -14.02
C GLN A 316 -21.70 -9.64 -15.41
N PRO A 317 -21.55 -10.48 -16.46
CA PRO A 317 -21.94 -10.12 -17.81
C PRO A 317 -23.46 -10.24 -17.96
N LEU A 318 -24.17 -9.12 -17.87
CA LEU A 318 -25.54 -9.00 -18.35
C LEU A 318 -25.65 -7.74 -19.22
N ASN A 319 -25.71 -7.98 -20.52
CA ASN A 319 -26.35 -7.21 -21.59
C ASN A 319 -26.26 -5.67 -21.55
N ALA A 320 -25.50 -5.14 -22.53
CA ALA A 320 -25.73 -3.85 -23.19
C ALA A 320 -25.91 -2.59 -22.32
N SER A 321 -24.91 -2.18 -21.54
CA SER A 321 -24.75 -0.77 -21.12
C SER A 321 -23.39 -0.51 -20.46
N ASN A 322 -22.41 -0.01 -21.22
CA ASN A 322 -21.15 0.49 -20.68
C ASN A 322 -21.37 1.87 -20.06
N THR A 323 -21.74 1.93 -18.78
CA THR A 323 -21.98 3.18 -18.03
C THR A 323 -20.90 3.39 -16.96
N SER A 324 -19.66 3.57 -17.39
CA SER A 324 -18.53 3.95 -16.54
C SER A 324 -17.65 4.93 -17.30
N LEU A 325 -17.08 5.94 -16.64
CA LEU A 325 -16.09 6.85 -17.24
C LEU A 325 -14.87 6.04 -17.70
N ASN A 326 -14.91 5.46 -18.89
CA ASN A 326 -13.70 5.11 -19.59
C ASN A 326 -13.15 6.41 -20.20
N ILE A 327 -12.46 7.20 -19.36
CA ILE A 327 -11.49 8.23 -19.77
C ILE A 327 -10.46 7.65 -20.77
N THR A 328 -10.41 6.33 -20.94
CA THR A 328 -9.53 5.58 -21.85
C THR A 328 -10.19 5.11 -23.16
N ARG A 329 -11.51 5.18 -23.34
CA ARG A 329 -12.17 4.70 -24.59
C ARG A 329 -12.85 5.78 -25.43
N TYR A 330 -13.13 6.94 -24.87
CA TYR A 330 -13.82 8.02 -25.58
C TYR A 330 -12.93 9.27 -25.57
N GLY A 331 -12.27 9.50 -26.69
CA GLY A 331 -11.37 10.62 -26.89
C GLY A 331 -10.25 10.24 -27.85
N GLY A 332 -10.37 10.66 -29.11
CA GLY A 332 -9.17 10.99 -29.88
C GLY A 332 -8.35 12.02 -29.11
N ASP A 333 -7.03 11.91 -29.23
CA ASP A 333 -6.00 12.77 -28.63
C ASP A 333 -5.90 12.81 -27.10
N GLY A 334 -4.69 12.58 -26.58
CA GLY A 334 -4.36 12.72 -25.15
C GLY A 334 -4.59 14.14 -24.57
N SER A 335 -5.05 15.10 -25.37
CA SER A 335 -5.37 16.47 -25.00
C SER A 335 -6.58 16.57 -24.06
N GLU A 336 -7.67 15.85 -24.32
CA GLU A 336 -8.87 15.88 -23.45
C GLU A 336 -8.57 15.28 -22.07
N ARG A 337 -7.83 14.17 -22.03
CA ARG A 337 -7.35 13.56 -20.78
C ARG A 337 -6.46 14.53 -19.99
N ALA A 338 -5.53 15.21 -20.66
CA ALA A 338 -4.67 16.20 -20.00
C ALA A 338 -5.48 17.37 -19.43
N SER A 339 -6.48 17.85 -20.17
CA SER A 339 -7.40 18.89 -19.72
C SER A 339 -8.20 18.46 -18.48
N LEU A 340 -8.78 17.25 -18.47
CA LEU A 340 -9.50 16.74 -17.30
C LEU A 340 -8.60 16.54 -16.07
N LEU A 341 -7.32 16.16 -16.25
CA LEU A 341 -6.35 16.13 -15.15
C LEU A 341 -6.04 17.53 -14.62
N ALA A 342 -5.94 18.53 -15.49
CA ALA A 342 -5.79 19.93 -15.10
C ALA A 342 -7.02 20.44 -14.34
N LEU A 343 -8.24 20.08 -14.77
CA LEU A 343 -9.48 20.38 -14.06
C LEU A 343 -9.48 19.78 -12.65
N ARG A 344 -9.04 18.52 -12.50
CA ARG A 344 -8.94 17.86 -11.19
C ARG A 344 -7.95 18.60 -10.27
N SER A 345 -6.80 19.00 -10.81
CA SER A 345 -5.82 19.79 -10.06
C SER A 345 -6.41 21.13 -9.60
N LEU A 346 -7.11 21.83 -10.50
CA LEU A 346 -7.79 23.09 -10.20
C LEU A 346 -8.89 22.92 -9.14
N LEU A 347 -9.66 21.83 -9.19
CA LEU A 347 -10.67 21.51 -8.19
C LEU A 347 -10.06 21.31 -6.80
N SER A 348 -8.94 20.56 -6.71
CA SER A 348 -8.23 20.37 -5.44
C SER A 348 -7.74 21.70 -4.87
N GLN A 349 -7.08 22.52 -5.72
CA GLN A 349 -6.57 23.83 -5.32
C GLN A 349 -7.68 24.78 -4.88
N ALA A 350 -8.79 24.84 -5.63
CA ALA A 350 -9.93 25.67 -5.27
C ALA A 350 -10.56 25.20 -3.94
N LEU A 351 -10.67 23.88 -3.72
CA LEU A 351 -11.19 23.32 -2.48
C LEU A 351 -10.29 23.62 -1.28
N GLU A 352 -8.97 23.45 -1.43
CA GLU A 352 -7.96 23.77 -0.41
C GLU A 352 -8.07 25.24 0.01
N VAL A 353 -8.15 26.16 -0.97
CA VAL A 353 -8.25 27.60 -0.71
C VAL A 353 -9.61 27.96 -0.09
N LEU A 354 -10.74 27.41 -0.56
CA LEU A 354 -12.05 27.68 0.05
C LEU A 354 -12.10 27.21 1.51
N LYS A 355 -11.60 26.02 1.81
CA LYS A 355 -11.54 25.50 3.19
C LYS A 355 -10.60 26.33 4.06
N LEU A 356 -9.42 26.69 3.56
CA LEU A 356 -8.50 27.58 4.27
C LEU A 356 -9.16 28.92 4.59
N MET A 357 -9.81 29.55 3.61
CA MET A 357 -10.50 30.82 3.81
C MET A 357 -11.70 30.69 4.77
N THR A 358 -12.37 29.53 4.80
CA THR A 358 -13.42 29.22 5.79
C THR A 358 -12.84 29.16 7.21
N VAL A 359 -11.70 28.52 7.39
CA VAL A 359 -11.01 28.48 8.70
C VAL A 359 -10.49 29.86 9.11
N LEU A 360 -9.94 30.62 8.16
CA LEU A 360 -9.44 31.98 8.43
C LEU A 360 -10.58 32.96 8.79
N SER A 361 -11.74 32.82 8.16
CA SER A 361 -12.92 33.64 8.46
C SER A 361 -13.60 33.26 9.78
N THR A 362 -13.53 31.99 10.20
CA THR A 362 -14.03 31.55 11.52
C THR A 362 -13.11 31.95 12.68
N HIS A 363 -11.79 31.97 12.48
CA HIS A 363 -10.80 32.28 13.52
C HIS A 363 -10.23 33.71 13.41
N ASN A 364 -11.06 34.72 13.69
CA ASN A 364 -10.67 36.13 13.83
C ASN A 364 -9.64 36.60 12.78
N PHE A 365 -10.03 36.56 11.49
CA PHE A 365 -9.25 37.05 10.34
C PHE A 365 -8.56 38.40 10.59
N THR A 366 -9.20 39.29 11.34
CA THR A 366 -8.71 40.61 11.73
C THR A 366 -7.46 40.56 12.62
N THR A 367 -7.36 39.59 13.54
CA THR A 367 -6.19 39.40 14.40
C THR A 367 -5.01 38.88 13.59
N ILE A 368 -5.25 37.89 12.71
CA ILE A 368 -4.21 37.30 11.87
C ILE A 368 -3.66 38.35 10.90
N THR A 369 -4.53 39.09 10.21
CA THR A 369 -4.09 40.16 9.30
C THR A 369 -3.40 41.31 10.03
N GLY A 370 -3.73 41.54 11.30
CA GLY A 370 -3.03 42.45 12.20
C GLY A 370 -1.58 42.03 12.49
N SER A 371 -1.30 40.74 12.64
CA SER A 371 0.05 40.21 12.88
C SER A 371 0.91 40.04 11.62
N LEU A 372 0.32 40.11 10.43
CA LEU A 372 1.06 39.98 9.16
C LEU A 372 1.87 41.24 8.82
N GLN A 373 2.97 41.05 8.08
CA GLN A 373 3.79 42.12 7.51
C GLN A 373 2.97 43.03 6.57
N LYS A 374 3.38 44.30 6.45
CA LYS A 374 2.65 45.33 5.70
C LYS A 374 2.54 44.99 4.21
N GLU A 375 3.58 44.37 3.66
CA GLU A 375 3.69 43.94 2.26
C GLU A 375 2.67 42.83 1.95
N ILE A 376 2.56 41.83 2.82
CA ILE A 376 1.60 40.71 2.71
C ILE A 376 0.17 41.23 2.83
N ARG A 377 -0.07 42.22 3.70
CA ARG A 377 -1.39 42.84 3.87
C ARG A 377 -1.86 43.58 2.61
N GLU A 378 -0.97 44.30 1.94
CA GLU A 378 -1.31 44.98 0.67
C GLU A 378 -1.50 43.98 -0.48
N GLN A 379 -0.75 42.88 -0.49
CA GLN A 379 -0.97 41.77 -1.42
C GLN A 379 -2.34 41.13 -1.22
N LEU A 380 -2.73 40.79 0.02
CA LEU A 380 -4.05 40.23 0.33
C LEU A 380 -5.21 41.15 -0.05
N ARG A 381 -4.99 42.46 -0.01
CA ARG A 381 -6.00 43.48 -0.37
C ARG A 381 -6.27 43.52 -1.88
N THR A 382 -5.22 43.44 -2.68
CA THR A 382 -5.27 43.59 -4.14
C THR A 382 -5.55 42.27 -4.86
N MET A 383 -5.33 41.15 -4.18
CA MET A 383 -5.51 39.81 -4.72
C MET A 383 -6.99 39.42 -4.85
N THR A 384 -7.34 38.85 -5.99
CA THR A 384 -8.66 38.23 -6.19
C THR A 384 -8.65 36.77 -5.77
N PHE A 385 -9.84 36.19 -5.57
CA PHE A 385 -9.96 34.76 -5.29
C PHE A 385 -9.29 33.91 -6.38
N ARG A 386 -9.43 34.29 -7.66
CA ARG A 386 -8.74 33.68 -8.79
C ARG A 386 -7.22 33.64 -8.59
N ASP A 387 -6.64 34.77 -8.20
CA ASP A 387 -5.20 34.87 -8.01
C ASP A 387 -4.77 33.98 -6.83
N LEU A 388 -5.55 33.96 -5.74
CA LEU A 388 -5.26 33.13 -4.58
C LEU A 388 -5.23 31.63 -4.92
N VAL A 389 -6.16 31.16 -5.76
CA VAL A 389 -6.21 29.77 -6.23
C VAL A 389 -5.03 29.42 -7.14
N LEU A 390 -4.66 30.31 -8.07
CA LEU A 390 -3.67 30.02 -9.10
C LEU A 390 -2.23 30.25 -8.65
N THR A 391 -1.96 31.32 -7.90
CA THR A 391 -0.61 31.77 -7.54
C THR A 391 -0.39 31.96 -6.03
N GLY A 392 -1.44 31.82 -5.22
CA GLY A 392 -1.41 32.13 -3.78
C GLY A 392 -0.82 31.08 -2.84
N ARG A 393 -0.28 29.96 -3.35
CA ARG A 393 0.24 28.87 -2.50
C ARG A 393 1.31 29.33 -1.50
N GLU A 394 2.25 30.17 -1.91
CA GLU A 394 3.29 30.69 -1.02
C GLU A 394 2.75 31.66 0.03
N LEU A 395 1.74 32.46 -0.33
CA LEU A 395 1.04 33.35 0.59
C LEU A 395 0.28 32.55 1.66
N CYS A 396 -0.41 31.47 1.25
CA CYS A 396 -1.11 30.56 2.16
C CYS A 396 -0.14 29.90 3.16
N LYS A 397 1.08 29.54 2.74
CA LYS A 397 2.11 28.99 3.64
C LYS A 397 2.59 30.02 4.67
N GLN A 398 2.78 31.28 4.27
CA GLN A 398 3.19 32.35 5.19
C GLN A 398 2.10 32.68 6.22
N ILE A 399 0.83 32.62 5.83
CA ILE A 399 -0.31 32.79 6.75
C ILE A 399 -0.39 31.61 7.73
N GLY A 400 -0.09 30.39 7.26
CA GLY A 400 -0.17 29.14 8.05
C GLY A 400 0.65 29.15 9.35
N HIS A 401 1.75 29.90 9.43
CA HIS A 401 2.54 30.06 10.66
C HIS A 401 1.72 30.59 11.86
N HIS A 402 0.75 31.47 11.59
CA HIS A 402 -0.04 32.17 12.61
C HIS A 402 -1.36 31.45 12.94
N VAL A 403 -1.61 30.26 12.37
CA VAL A 403 -2.90 29.56 12.49
C VAL A 403 -2.74 28.22 13.19
N ASN A 404 -3.83 27.74 13.80
CA ASN A 404 -3.91 26.42 14.41
C ASN A 404 -3.79 25.31 13.35
N VAL A 405 -2.61 24.66 13.31
CA VAL A 405 -2.26 23.60 12.37
C VAL A 405 -3.22 22.40 12.46
N ASN A 406 -3.76 22.09 13.64
CA ASN A 406 -4.70 20.97 13.82
C ASN A 406 -6.05 21.22 13.12
N GLY A 407 -6.57 22.45 13.21
CA GLY A 407 -7.84 22.84 12.59
C GLY A 407 -7.76 22.84 11.07
N ILE A 408 -6.69 23.41 10.50
CA ILE A 408 -6.47 23.39 9.05
C ILE A 408 -6.24 21.96 8.55
N SER A 409 -5.43 21.16 9.26
CA SER A 409 -5.08 19.81 8.80
C SER A 409 -6.29 18.87 8.81
N SER A 410 -7.18 18.96 9.80
CA SER A 410 -8.42 18.17 9.83
C SER A 410 -9.40 18.56 8.71
N GLN A 411 -9.53 19.87 8.43
CA GLN A 411 -10.36 20.38 7.34
C GLN A 411 -9.79 20.01 5.95
N LEU A 412 -8.47 20.10 5.75
CA LEU A 412 -7.81 19.68 4.51
C LEU A 412 -7.86 18.15 4.30
N ALA A 413 -7.66 17.37 5.37
CA ALA A 413 -7.79 15.91 5.33
C ALA A 413 -9.21 15.47 4.94
N SER A 414 -10.25 16.14 5.44
CA SER A 414 -11.64 15.87 5.02
C SER A 414 -11.88 16.08 3.52
N GLY A 415 -11.04 16.89 2.85
CA GLY A 415 -11.09 17.12 1.40
C GLY A 415 -10.19 16.19 0.58
N GLY A 416 -9.53 15.22 1.21
CA GLY A 416 -8.62 14.28 0.55
C GLY A 416 -7.26 14.88 0.13
N ALA A 417 -6.95 16.12 0.54
CA ALA A 417 -5.74 16.84 0.19
C ALA A 417 -4.58 16.56 1.17
N TYR A 418 -4.20 15.29 1.33
CA TYR A 418 -3.19 14.87 2.31
C TYR A 418 -1.78 15.36 1.99
N GLU A 419 -1.44 15.51 0.70
CA GLU A 419 -0.14 16.02 0.26
C GLU A 419 0.06 17.48 0.69
N GLY A 420 -0.98 18.30 0.53
CA GLY A 420 -0.99 19.69 1.00
C GLY A 420 -0.92 19.81 2.53
N VAL A 421 -1.46 18.85 3.29
CA VAL A 421 -1.33 18.81 4.76
C VAL A 421 0.11 18.56 5.17
N VAL A 422 0.78 17.60 4.54
CA VAL A 422 2.19 17.29 4.82
C VAL A 422 3.06 18.49 4.49
N ASP A 423 2.91 19.08 3.30
CA ASP A 423 3.67 20.24 2.87
C ASP A 423 3.46 21.46 3.78
N LEU A 424 2.22 21.71 4.22
CA LEU A 424 1.91 22.77 5.16
C LEU A 424 2.57 22.52 6.52
N CYS A 425 2.42 21.33 7.09
CA CYS A 425 2.98 20.99 8.40
C CYS A 425 4.52 21.03 8.39
N LEU A 426 5.16 20.56 7.32
CA LEU A 426 6.61 20.63 7.16
C LEU A 426 7.09 22.08 6.98
N SER A 427 6.37 22.90 6.20
CA SER A 427 6.69 24.31 6.02
C SER A 427 6.54 25.09 7.33
N VAL A 428 5.47 24.87 8.09
CA VAL A 428 5.26 25.49 9.40
C VAL A 428 6.33 25.03 10.40
N ALA A 429 6.71 23.76 10.42
CA ALA A 429 7.79 23.25 11.27
C ALA A 429 9.15 23.87 10.94
N ALA A 430 9.45 24.10 9.66
CA ALA A 430 10.68 24.78 9.23
C ALA A 430 10.68 26.28 9.60
N GLN A 431 9.53 26.94 9.52
CA GLN A 431 9.40 28.36 9.87
C GLN A 431 9.43 28.62 11.39
N ARG A 432 8.91 27.69 12.20
CA ARG A 432 8.93 27.79 13.68
C ARG A 432 10.32 27.57 14.28
N ASP A 433 11.21 26.87 13.58
CA ASP A 433 12.62 26.72 13.96
C ASP A 433 13.54 26.88 12.73
N PRO A 434 13.84 28.14 12.35
CA PRO A 434 14.73 28.44 11.22
C PRO A 434 16.20 28.11 11.49
N ALA A 435 16.60 28.09 12.77
CA ALA A 435 17.98 27.88 13.19
C ALA A 435 18.34 26.39 13.39
N GLY A 436 17.34 25.49 13.36
CA GLY A 436 17.55 24.05 13.54
C GLY A 436 17.94 23.66 14.97
N LEU A 437 17.50 24.43 15.96
CA LEU A 437 17.80 24.20 17.38
C LEU A 437 17.25 22.86 17.86
N ALA A 438 16.13 22.40 17.30
CA ALA A 438 15.55 21.09 17.62
C ALA A 438 16.47 19.91 17.23
N LEU A 439 17.23 20.03 16.12
CA LEU A 439 18.17 19.00 15.66
C LEU A 439 19.40 18.91 16.57
N HIS A 440 19.88 20.06 17.05
CA HIS A 440 20.98 20.13 18.02
C HIS A 440 20.58 19.50 19.36
N TYR A 441 19.39 19.84 19.85
CA TYR A 441 18.82 19.25 21.07
C TYR A 441 18.71 17.71 20.97
N TYR A 442 18.21 17.20 19.84
CA TYR A 442 18.02 15.76 19.63
C TYR A 442 19.36 14.99 19.49
N LYS A 443 20.34 15.54 18.76
CA LYS A 443 21.65 14.88 18.59
C LYS A 443 22.47 14.79 19.87
N ASN A 444 22.24 15.70 20.82
CA ASN A 444 22.97 15.76 22.09
C ASN A 444 22.31 14.95 23.21
N ASN A 445 21.41 14.01 22.89
CA ASN A 445 20.68 13.18 23.85
C ASN A 445 19.82 13.99 24.85
N GLU A 446 19.09 15.00 24.37
CA GLU A 446 18.06 15.72 25.14
C GLU A 446 18.58 16.31 26.48
N PRO A 447 19.58 17.20 26.46
CA PRO A 447 20.13 17.80 27.68
C PRO A 447 19.06 18.61 28.42
N ALA A 448 18.88 18.36 29.72
CA ALA A 448 17.85 19.01 30.54
C ALA A 448 18.03 20.54 30.68
N ASP A 449 19.24 21.05 30.44
CA ASP A 449 19.60 22.46 30.60
C ASP A 449 19.26 23.34 29.38
N ASP A 450 18.93 22.75 28.22
CA ASP A 450 18.62 23.49 26.98
C ASP A 450 17.12 23.75 26.80
N HIS A 451 16.61 24.77 27.51
CA HIS A 451 15.20 25.16 27.44
C HIS A 451 14.78 25.69 26.05
N GLN A 452 15.70 26.31 25.31
CA GLN A 452 15.42 26.85 23.98
C GLN A 452 15.31 25.73 22.93
N GLY A 453 16.21 24.75 22.99
CA GLY A 453 16.15 23.53 22.19
C GLY A 453 14.88 22.72 22.46
N TYR A 454 14.48 22.59 23.73
CA TYR A 454 13.24 21.89 24.13
C TYR A 454 11.97 22.55 23.58
N MET A 455 11.87 23.89 23.64
CA MET A 455 10.74 24.63 23.07
C MET A 455 10.64 24.47 21.55
N ALA A 456 11.77 24.55 20.84
CA ALA A 456 11.83 24.33 19.39
C ALA A 456 11.45 22.88 19.02
N PHE A 457 11.93 21.90 19.79
CA PHE A 457 11.60 20.49 19.62
C PHE A 457 10.09 20.24 19.81
N THR A 458 9.51 20.72 20.90
CA THR A 458 8.08 20.55 21.22
C THR A 458 7.20 21.15 20.11
N SER A 459 7.55 22.36 19.66
CA SER A 459 6.85 23.09 18.61
C SER A 459 6.88 22.37 17.25
N ARG A 460 8.00 21.74 16.88
CA ARG A 460 8.08 20.87 15.68
C ARG A 460 7.34 19.55 15.86
N MET A 461 7.42 18.96 17.05
CA MET A 461 6.76 17.69 17.36
C MET A 461 5.23 17.81 17.29
N GLU A 462 4.66 18.95 17.66
CA GLU A 462 3.24 19.23 17.44
C GLU A 462 2.86 19.09 15.96
N CYS A 463 3.62 19.70 15.05
CA CYS A 463 3.39 19.61 13.60
C CYS A 463 3.52 18.16 13.08
N TYR A 464 4.54 17.42 13.52
CA TYR A 464 4.73 16.03 13.13
C TYR A 464 3.63 15.12 13.68
N ARG A 465 3.15 15.37 14.90
CA ARG A 465 2.02 14.63 15.47
C ARG A 465 0.76 14.78 14.63
N VAL A 466 0.47 15.98 14.11
CA VAL A 466 -0.67 16.19 13.20
C VAL A 466 -0.55 15.30 11.97
N ILE A 467 0.63 15.26 11.34
CA ILE A 467 0.88 14.41 10.16
C ILE A 467 0.64 12.93 10.51
N MET A 468 1.19 12.46 11.63
CA MET A 468 1.10 11.08 12.06
C MET A 468 -0.33 10.67 12.42
N ASP A 469 -1.10 11.53 13.07
CA ASP A 469 -2.51 11.30 13.38
C ASP A 469 -3.34 11.20 12.10
N GLN A 470 -3.09 12.05 11.10
CA GLN A 470 -3.77 11.97 9.80
C GLN A 470 -3.35 10.72 9.01
N LEU A 471 -2.08 10.33 9.04
CA LEU A 471 -1.61 9.07 8.44
C LEU A 471 -2.21 7.84 9.14
N ASN A 472 -2.41 7.91 10.46
CA ASN A 472 -3.09 6.86 11.21
C ASN A 472 -4.56 6.75 10.86
N GLN A 473 -5.27 7.89 10.71
CA GLN A 473 -6.65 7.90 10.24
C GLN A 473 -6.76 7.35 8.81
N LEU A 474 -5.83 7.69 7.92
CA LEU A 474 -5.77 7.14 6.56
C LEU A 474 -5.59 5.61 6.53
N VAL A 475 -4.71 5.08 7.38
CA VAL A 475 -4.46 3.63 7.42
C VAL A 475 -5.57 2.89 8.19
N GLY A 476 -6.11 3.49 9.25
CA GLY A 476 -7.22 2.95 10.04
C GLY A 476 -8.56 2.95 9.28
N ALA A 477 -8.77 3.92 8.38
CA ALA A 477 -9.94 3.97 7.50
C ALA A 477 -9.97 2.87 6.42
N GLY A 478 -8.96 1.99 6.36
CA GLY A 478 -8.97 0.86 5.44
C GLY A 478 -9.06 1.28 3.97
N VAL A 479 -8.60 2.49 3.62
CA VAL A 479 -8.42 2.88 2.22
C VAL A 479 -7.24 2.06 1.70
N VAL A 480 -7.54 0.86 1.22
CA VAL A 480 -6.66 0.11 0.32
C VAL A 480 -6.22 1.13 -0.74
N PRO A 481 -4.93 1.42 -0.90
CA PRO A 481 -4.47 2.08 -2.11
C PRO A 481 -4.76 1.07 -3.21
N ARG A 482 -5.91 1.21 -3.89
CA ARG A 482 -6.19 0.43 -5.08
C ARG A 482 -5.22 0.93 -6.16
N HIS A 483 -4.12 0.20 -6.21
CA HIS A 483 -2.96 0.24 -7.09
C HIS A 483 -1.77 1.15 -6.74
N PRO A 484 -0.53 0.61 -6.77
CA PRO A 484 0.67 1.42 -6.96
C PRO A 484 0.58 2.10 -8.32
N GLN A 485 1.07 3.34 -8.41
CA GLN A 485 1.21 4.04 -9.68
C GLN A 485 1.91 3.12 -10.69
N ARG A 486 1.17 2.62 -11.68
CA ARG A 486 1.75 1.84 -12.78
C ARG A 486 2.66 2.78 -13.57
N CYS A 487 3.92 2.38 -13.68
CA CYS A 487 4.96 2.98 -14.50
C CYS A 487 4.43 3.45 -15.87
N PRO A 488 4.84 4.62 -16.36
CA PRO A 488 4.66 4.97 -17.77
C PRO A 488 5.40 3.95 -18.64
N LEU A 489 4.72 3.38 -19.64
CA LEU A 489 5.28 2.43 -20.62
C LEU A 489 6.23 3.08 -21.65
N ARG A 490 6.80 4.27 -21.36
CA ARG A 490 7.87 4.88 -22.14
C ARG A 490 8.85 5.62 -21.23
N PRO A 491 10.18 5.43 -21.38
CA PRO A 491 11.18 6.13 -20.60
C PRO A 491 11.25 7.59 -21.06
N GLY A 492 10.56 8.47 -20.34
CA GLY A 492 10.83 9.91 -20.38
C GLY A 492 12.01 10.26 -19.45
N PRO A 493 12.68 11.41 -19.68
CA PRO A 493 13.74 11.86 -18.79
C PRO A 493 13.19 12.02 -17.36
N PRO A 494 13.98 11.67 -16.33
CA PRO A 494 13.53 11.69 -14.95
C PRO A 494 13.06 13.09 -14.57
N THR A 495 11.79 13.21 -14.20
CA THR A 495 11.30 14.35 -13.42
C THR A 495 12.13 14.40 -12.13
N PRO A 496 12.75 15.55 -11.79
CA PRO A 496 13.51 15.65 -10.56
C PRO A 496 12.60 15.30 -9.36
N PRO A 497 13.14 14.62 -8.33
CA PRO A 497 12.38 14.39 -7.10
C PRO A 497 11.86 15.73 -6.56
N PRO A 498 10.69 15.78 -5.90
CA PRO A 498 10.19 16.99 -5.28
C PRO A 498 11.32 17.58 -4.42
N SER A 499 11.76 18.79 -4.79
CA SER A 499 12.97 19.45 -4.30
C SER A 499 12.87 19.95 -2.85
N THR A 500 11.86 19.51 -2.12
CA THR A 500 11.76 19.64 -0.67
C THR A 500 12.15 18.30 -0.06
N LEU A 501 13.47 18.03 -0.02
CA LEU A 501 13.99 17.01 0.89
C LEU A 501 13.37 17.29 2.28
N PRO A 502 12.62 16.34 2.89
CA PRO A 502 12.17 16.52 4.26
C PRO A 502 13.41 16.81 5.11
N SER A 503 13.31 17.77 6.04
CA SER A 503 14.41 18.06 6.95
C SER A 503 14.94 16.74 7.53
N THR A 504 16.25 16.61 7.64
CA THR A 504 16.92 15.39 8.14
C THR A 504 16.23 14.86 9.41
N ASP A 505 15.75 15.77 10.25
CA ASP A 505 14.92 15.53 11.43
C ASP A 505 13.61 14.79 11.15
N ALA A 506 12.79 15.29 10.23
CA ALA A 506 11.48 14.72 9.92
C ALA A 506 11.60 13.26 9.46
N THR A 507 12.68 12.92 8.75
CA THR A 507 12.94 11.53 8.35
C THR A 507 13.29 10.63 9.53
N GLN A 508 14.03 11.12 10.52
CA GLN A 508 14.40 10.34 11.71
C GLN A 508 13.18 10.06 12.59
N TYR A 509 12.31 11.05 12.82
CA TYR A 509 11.08 10.86 13.59
C TYR A 509 10.05 9.99 12.86
N ALA A 510 9.90 10.15 11.54
CA ALA A 510 9.03 9.30 10.75
C ALA A 510 9.46 7.82 10.83
N ASN A 511 10.78 7.56 10.80
CA ASN A 511 11.31 6.21 10.96
C ASN A 511 11.06 5.66 12.38
N GLN A 512 11.25 6.49 13.42
CA GLN A 512 10.95 6.10 14.80
C GLN A 512 9.47 5.73 14.99
N TRP A 513 8.56 6.56 14.47
CA TRP A 513 7.13 6.25 14.51
C TRP A 513 6.77 4.98 13.75
N LEU A 514 7.40 4.72 12.60
CA LEU A 514 7.19 3.47 11.86
C LEU A 514 7.64 2.23 12.66
N VAL A 515 8.70 2.35 13.47
CA VAL A 515 9.14 1.31 14.40
C VAL A 515 8.14 1.15 15.55
N ASP A 516 7.73 2.25 16.19
CA ASP A 516 6.80 2.23 17.33
C ASP A 516 5.40 1.73 16.94
N THR A 517 4.99 1.96 15.69
CA THR A 517 3.71 1.46 15.14
C THR A 517 3.80 0.05 14.53
N ASN A 518 4.95 -0.62 14.68
CA ASN A 518 5.22 -1.98 14.18
C ASN A 518 5.00 -2.14 12.66
N ARG A 519 5.29 -1.11 11.86
CA ARG A 519 5.14 -1.09 10.39
C ARG A 519 6.46 -1.35 9.68
N THR A 520 7.13 -2.40 10.10
CA THR A 520 8.50 -2.75 9.69
C THR A 520 8.63 -3.02 8.19
N ASP A 521 7.61 -3.61 7.56
CA ASP A 521 7.66 -3.95 6.12
C ASP A 521 7.69 -2.70 5.22
N ARG A 522 6.99 -1.63 5.65
CA ARG A 522 7.00 -0.34 4.97
C ARG A 522 8.30 0.40 5.21
N LEU A 523 8.84 0.35 6.43
CA LEU A 523 10.15 0.93 6.74
C LEU A 523 11.25 0.31 5.87
N LEU A 524 11.23 -1.02 5.72
CA LEU A 524 12.16 -1.76 4.87
C LEU A 524 11.96 -1.53 3.37
N ALA A 525 10.83 -0.95 2.94
CA ALA A 525 10.57 -0.59 1.55
C ALA A 525 11.08 0.82 1.19
N ILE A 526 11.41 1.65 2.18
CA ILE A 526 11.91 3.00 1.96
C ILE A 526 13.42 2.93 1.72
N THR A 527 13.87 3.35 0.54
CA THR A 527 15.30 3.55 0.24
C THR A 527 15.69 4.98 0.59
N SER A 528 16.00 5.22 1.87
CA SER A 528 16.50 6.50 2.36
C SER A 528 17.94 6.36 2.87
N PRO A 529 18.87 7.26 2.48
CA PRO A 529 20.26 7.22 2.94
C PRO A 529 20.41 7.46 4.46
N TYR A 530 19.37 7.97 5.12
CA TYR A 530 19.38 8.27 6.55
C TYR A 530 18.93 7.08 7.43
N LEU A 531 18.42 6.00 6.83
CA LEU A 531 17.96 4.81 7.56
C LEU A 531 19.11 4.03 8.19
N GLU A 532 20.23 3.88 7.48
CA GLU A 532 21.41 3.18 8.01
C GLU A 532 21.95 3.91 9.25
N THR A 533 22.11 5.24 9.18
CA THR A 533 22.54 6.06 10.31
C THR A 533 21.55 6.01 11.48
N PHE A 534 20.25 6.00 11.20
CA PHE A 534 19.21 5.88 12.22
C PHE A 534 19.31 4.54 12.97
N PHE A 535 19.41 3.42 12.25
CA PHE A 535 19.54 2.10 12.88
C PHE A 535 20.83 2.00 13.69
N LEU A 536 21.96 2.48 13.16
CA LEU A 536 23.27 2.42 13.84
C LEU A 536 23.34 3.29 15.10
N THR A 537 22.76 4.49 15.07
CA THR A 537 22.81 5.42 16.22
C THR A 537 22.00 4.89 17.41
N ARG A 538 20.91 4.17 17.13
CA ARG A 538 19.98 3.65 18.15
C ARG A 538 20.23 2.18 18.51
N SER A 539 21.16 1.52 17.81
CA SER A 539 21.53 0.11 17.93
C SER A 539 22.42 -0.22 19.15
N ASN A 540 22.91 0.80 19.88
CA ASN A 540 23.68 0.64 21.12
C ASN A 540 22.85 0.12 22.31
N GLY A 541 22.28 -1.09 22.19
CA GLY A 541 21.71 -1.85 23.30
C GLY A 541 20.38 -2.56 23.03
N GLN A 542 19.71 -2.33 21.90
CA GLN A 542 18.40 -2.95 21.62
C GLN A 542 18.46 -4.00 20.49
N SER A 543 18.32 -5.28 20.86
CA SER A 543 18.18 -6.44 19.96
C SER A 543 17.16 -6.28 18.82
N PRO A 544 15.94 -5.70 19.00
CA PRO A 544 14.95 -5.62 17.91
C PRO A 544 15.37 -4.71 16.74
N LEU A 545 16.25 -3.72 16.98
CA LEU A 545 16.73 -2.83 15.93
C LEU A 545 17.80 -3.50 15.05
N HIS A 546 18.65 -4.34 15.63
CA HIS A 546 19.59 -5.18 14.87
C HIS A 546 18.86 -6.17 13.96
N HIS A 547 17.71 -6.68 14.40
CA HIS A 547 16.83 -7.52 13.59
C HIS A 547 16.28 -6.82 12.33
N LEU A 548 15.96 -5.53 12.44
CA LEU A 548 15.52 -4.73 11.30
C LEU A 548 16.68 -4.35 10.39
N LEU A 549 17.86 -4.14 10.96
CA LEU A 549 19.06 -3.74 10.24
C LEU A 549 19.55 -4.83 9.26
N TRP A 550 19.62 -6.09 9.67
CA TRP A 550 20.06 -7.15 8.74
C TRP A 550 19.04 -7.38 7.61
N ARG A 551 17.73 -7.26 7.91
CA ARG A 551 16.65 -7.33 6.88
C ARG A 551 16.73 -6.18 5.89
N TYR A 552 17.12 -4.99 6.36
CA TYR A 552 17.38 -3.83 5.51
C TYR A 552 18.57 -4.09 4.57
N TYR A 553 19.67 -4.62 5.10
CA TYR A 553 20.85 -4.97 4.30
C TYR A 553 20.57 -6.09 3.27
N GLU A 554 19.79 -7.11 3.63
CA GLU A 554 19.37 -8.18 2.71
C GLU A 554 18.54 -7.61 1.54
N ARG A 555 17.60 -6.69 1.82
CA ARG A 555 16.79 -6.02 0.79
C ARG A 555 17.63 -5.14 -0.14
N ASN A 556 18.61 -4.44 0.41
CA ASN A 556 19.50 -3.55 -0.34
C ASN A 556 20.65 -4.28 -1.05
N ARG A 557 20.70 -5.63 -0.98
CA ARG A 557 21.75 -6.49 -1.53
C ARG A 557 23.15 -6.29 -0.92
N ASP A 558 23.23 -5.67 0.26
CA ASP A 558 24.46 -5.53 1.05
C ASP A 558 24.69 -6.76 1.95
N TYR A 559 24.85 -7.93 1.34
CA TYR A 559 24.88 -9.21 2.05
C TYR A 559 26.03 -9.34 3.08
N PHE A 560 27.17 -8.69 2.85
CA PHE A 560 28.29 -8.72 3.81
C PHE A 560 27.98 -8.00 5.12
N LYS A 561 27.33 -6.82 5.05
CA LYS A 561 26.87 -6.09 6.23
C LYS A 561 25.73 -6.84 6.95
N ALA A 562 24.86 -7.51 6.19
CA ALA A 562 23.84 -8.41 6.74
C ALA A 562 24.47 -9.58 7.52
N ALA A 563 25.49 -10.25 6.95
CA ALA A 563 26.18 -11.35 7.62
C ALA A 563 26.90 -10.88 8.90
N LYS A 564 27.55 -9.71 8.87
CA LYS A 564 28.22 -9.14 10.06
C LYS A 564 27.23 -8.79 11.18
N THR A 565 26.05 -8.25 10.84
CA THR A 565 25.01 -7.94 11.83
C THR A 565 24.36 -9.20 12.40
N LEU A 566 24.16 -10.25 11.58
CA LEU A 566 23.72 -11.57 12.04
C LEU A 566 24.72 -12.24 12.98
N LEU A 567 26.03 -12.09 12.73
CA LEU A 567 27.07 -12.56 13.65
C LEU A 567 27.00 -11.84 15.00
N LEU A 568 26.88 -10.51 14.99
CA LEU A 568 26.72 -9.73 16.22
C LEU A 568 25.48 -10.18 17.01
N LEU A 569 24.37 -10.51 16.33
CA LEU A 569 23.17 -11.07 16.95
C LEU A 569 23.39 -12.47 17.54
N ALA A 570 24.20 -13.31 16.88
CA ALA A 570 24.53 -14.65 17.37
C ALA A 570 25.46 -14.63 18.59
N GLU A 571 26.36 -13.63 18.68
CA GLU A 571 27.32 -13.47 19.79
C GLU A 571 26.78 -12.68 20.98
N GLN A 572 25.69 -11.93 20.79
CA GLN A 572 25.08 -11.12 21.85
C GLN A 572 24.70 -11.98 23.06
N ILE A 573 25.15 -11.53 24.24
CA ILE A 573 24.76 -12.08 25.53
C ILE A 573 23.30 -11.70 25.78
N GLY A 574 22.45 -12.68 26.02
CA GLY A 574 21.03 -12.44 26.24
C GLY A 574 20.20 -13.72 26.20
N ASP A 575 18.88 -13.54 26.21
CA ASP A 575 17.89 -14.62 26.26
C ASP A 575 17.57 -15.24 24.88
N THR A 576 18.45 -15.04 23.90
CA THR A 576 18.29 -15.65 22.58
C THR A 576 18.62 -17.15 22.67
N PRO A 577 17.67 -18.05 22.36
CA PRO A 577 17.91 -19.48 22.48
C PRO A 577 18.92 -19.96 21.41
N VAL A 578 19.69 -21.01 21.74
CA VAL A 578 20.80 -21.48 20.89
C VAL A 578 20.31 -21.91 19.49
N ASN A 579 19.10 -22.45 19.36
CA ASN A 579 18.50 -22.80 18.07
C ASN A 579 18.37 -21.58 17.12
N VAL A 580 17.95 -20.43 17.64
CA VAL A 580 17.82 -19.19 16.87
C VAL A 580 19.20 -18.64 16.51
N ARG A 581 20.21 -18.81 17.37
CA ARG A 581 21.60 -18.46 17.02
C ARG A 581 22.15 -19.32 15.88
N VAL A 582 21.85 -20.62 15.85
CA VAL A 582 22.18 -21.51 14.72
C VAL A 582 21.47 -21.07 13.44
N GLU A 583 20.22 -20.60 13.53
CA GLU A 583 19.49 -20.02 12.40
C GLU A 583 20.17 -18.74 11.88
N TYR A 584 20.55 -17.81 12.77
CA TYR A 584 21.27 -16.58 12.38
C TYR A 584 22.58 -16.90 11.67
N LEU A 585 23.38 -17.84 12.20
CA LEU A 585 24.64 -18.25 11.57
C LEU A 585 24.40 -18.95 10.23
N SER A 586 23.35 -19.78 10.12
CA SER A 586 22.97 -20.43 8.86
C SER A 586 22.52 -19.41 7.81
N ARG A 587 21.76 -18.39 8.22
CA ARG A 587 21.32 -17.31 7.33
C ARG A 587 22.47 -16.38 6.95
N ALA A 588 23.40 -16.11 7.85
CA ALA A 588 24.62 -15.38 7.57
C ALA A 588 25.46 -16.10 6.50
N LEU A 589 25.62 -17.42 6.60
CA LEU A 589 26.29 -18.23 5.58
C LEU A 589 25.56 -18.18 4.23
N MET A 590 24.22 -18.25 4.22
CA MET A 590 23.44 -18.09 2.99
C MET A 590 23.66 -16.71 2.36
N CYS A 591 23.65 -15.63 3.15
CA CYS A 591 23.96 -14.28 2.66
C CYS A 591 25.39 -14.21 2.08
N LEU A 592 26.39 -14.78 2.76
CA LEU A 592 27.78 -14.82 2.29
C LEU A 592 27.93 -15.63 1.00
N SER A 593 27.22 -16.75 0.86
CA SER A 593 27.23 -17.58 -0.36
C SER A 593 26.53 -16.92 -1.55
N SER A 594 25.62 -15.96 -1.28
CA SER A 594 24.86 -15.22 -2.29
C SER A 594 25.59 -13.97 -2.80
N CYS A 595 26.75 -13.62 -2.23
CA CYS A 595 27.61 -12.58 -2.76
C CYS A 595 28.22 -13.03 -4.11
N GLU A 596 27.89 -12.33 -5.21
CA GLU A 596 28.50 -12.59 -6.51
C GLU A 596 30.04 -12.38 -6.46
N MET A 597 30.77 -13.31 -7.06
CA MET A 597 32.21 -13.52 -6.87
C MET A 597 33.08 -12.31 -7.23
N ASN A 598 33.96 -11.90 -6.32
CA ASN A 598 35.38 -11.57 -6.55
C ASN A 598 35.94 -10.83 -5.33
N THR A 599 37.13 -11.23 -4.88
CA THR A 599 38.08 -10.55 -3.99
C THR A 599 38.13 -10.91 -2.49
N ALA A 600 39.39 -10.98 -2.02
CA ALA A 600 39.96 -11.04 -0.67
C ALA A 600 39.85 -12.37 0.13
N SER A 601 41.02 -12.90 0.52
CA SER A 601 41.19 -13.98 1.50
C SER A 601 40.36 -13.77 2.78
N SER A 602 40.22 -12.50 3.20
CA SER A 602 39.41 -12.10 4.35
C SER A 602 37.94 -12.56 4.30
N TYR A 603 37.34 -12.75 3.11
CA TYR A 603 35.97 -13.28 3.00
C TYR A 603 35.94 -14.79 3.19
N SER A 604 36.91 -15.51 2.64
CA SER A 604 37.06 -16.95 2.84
C SER A 604 37.33 -17.24 4.31
N ASP A 605 38.22 -16.46 4.93
CA ASP A 605 38.55 -16.58 6.36
C ASP A 605 37.31 -16.28 7.23
N PHE A 606 36.53 -15.26 6.87
CA PHE A 606 35.29 -14.93 7.59
C PHE A 606 34.20 -16.00 7.41
N MET A 607 34.07 -16.60 6.23
CA MET A 607 33.15 -17.70 5.98
C MET A 607 33.52 -18.94 6.78
N LEU A 608 34.80 -19.33 6.77
CA LEU A 608 35.31 -20.43 7.59
C LEU A 608 35.05 -20.17 9.08
N HIS A 609 35.31 -18.95 9.54
CA HIS A 609 35.01 -18.57 10.93
C HIS A 609 33.52 -18.70 11.29
N MET A 610 32.61 -18.39 10.35
CA MET A 610 31.17 -18.57 10.55
C MET A 610 30.76 -20.04 10.56
N GLU A 611 31.37 -20.87 9.71
CA GLU A 611 31.15 -22.32 9.70
C GLU A 611 31.62 -22.96 11.01
N GLU A 612 32.81 -22.61 11.49
CA GLU A 612 33.34 -23.06 12.78
C GLU A 612 32.39 -22.68 13.93
N LYS A 613 31.93 -21.42 13.98
CA LYS A 613 30.98 -20.99 15.01
C LYS A 613 29.64 -21.69 14.92
N LYS A 614 29.16 -21.98 13.71
CA LYS A 614 27.92 -22.74 13.51
C LYS A 614 28.07 -24.16 14.02
N GLU A 615 29.19 -24.83 13.76
CA GLU A 615 29.44 -26.18 14.27
C GLU A 615 29.53 -26.20 15.80
N VAL A 616 30.21 -25.22 16.42
CA VAL A 616 30.22 -25.05 17.89
C VAL A 616 28.79 -24.84 18.43
N ALA A 617 27.98 -24.00 17.78
CA ALA A 617 26.60 -23.77 18.18
C ALA A 617 25.72 -25.02 18.03
N ARG A 618 25.97 -25.87 17.03
CA ARG A 618 25.27 -27.16 16.87
C ARG A 618 25.67 -28.16 17.96
N VAL A 619 26.95 -28.22 18.32
CA VAL A 619 27.43 -29.04 19.45
C VAL A 619 26.81 -28.55 20.76
N GLN A 620 26.73 -27.24 20.96
CA GLN A 620 26.06 -26.63 22.12
C GLN A 620 24.56 -26.97 22.16
N LEU A 621 23.87 -26.98 21.01
CA LEU A 621 22.48 -27.42 20.90
C LEU A 621 22.33 -28.92 21.26
N MET A 622 23.23 -29.78 20.79
CA MET A 622 23.23 -31.20 21.16
C MET A 622 23.42 -31.39 22.67
N VAL A 623 24.30 -30.62 23.31
CA VAL A 623 24.47 -30.62 24.76
C VAL A 623 23.18 -30.17 25.45
N LEU A 624 22.52 -29.12 24.95
CA LEU A 624 21.27 -28.61 25.50
C LEU A 624 20.15 -29.67 25.46
N ASP A 625 19.95 -30.32 24.30
CA ASP A 625 18.93 -31.36 24.12
C ASP A 625 19.21 -32.58 25.02
N ALA A 626 20.48 -32.96 25.17
CA ALA A 626 20.88 -34.05 26.05
C ALA A 626 20.67 -33.72 27.53
N LEU A 627 20.97 -32.49 27.96
CA LEU A 627 20.70 -32.01 29.33
C LEU A 627 19.20 -31.97 29.64
N GLN A 628 18.37 -31.57 28.68
CA GLN A 628 16.91 -31.62 28.82
C GLN A 628 16.41 -33.06 28.97
N GLY A 629 16.97 -34.00 28.20
CA GLY A 629 16.65 -35.43 28.29
C GLY A 629 17.00 -36.08 29.63
N GLU A 630 18.03 -35.57 30.32
CA GLU A 630 18.46 -36.03 31.65
C GLU A 630 17.78 -35.25 32.81
N GLY A 631 16.88 -34.31 32.50
CA GLY A 631 16.11 -33.57 33.50
C GLY A 631 16.88 -32.46 34.22
N ALA A 632 17.80 -31.77 33.54
CA ALA A 632 18.56 -30.66 34.12
C ALA A 632 17.68 -29.49 34.61
N SER A 633 18.15 -28.78 35.64
CA SER A 633 17.43 -27.61 36.19
C SER A 633 17.37 -26.46 35.19
N ALA A 634 16.33 -25.63 35.30
CA ALA A 634 16.12 -24.46 34.44
C ALA A 634 17.32 -23.50 34.44
N ASP A 635 18.04 -23.39 35.56
CA ASP A 635 19.23 -22.54 35.69
C ASP A 635 20.40 -23.02 34.81
N VAL A 636 20.60 -24.34 34.71
CA VAL A 636 21.65 -24.93 33.85
C VAL A 636 21.29 -24.72 32.38
N ILE A 637 20.02 -24.89 32.02
CA ILE A 637 19.50 -24.63 30.67
C ILE A 637 19.66 -23.15 30.30
N ALA A 638 19.40 -22.22 31.23
CA ALA A 638 19.59 -20.79 31.03
C ALA A 638 21.07 -20.42 30.85
N GLN A 639 21.98 -21.05 31.60
CA GLN A 639 23.43 -20.85 31.45
C GLN A 639 23.95 -21.33 30.09
N VAL A 640 23.43 -22.44 29.55
CA VAL A 640 23.78 -22.88 28.20
C VAL A 640 23.14 -21.96 27.15
N ASN A 641 21.99 -21.34 27.42
CA ASN A 641 21.34 -20.40 26.50
C ASN A 641 21.86 -18.95 26.60
N SER A 642 22.74 -18.61 27.55
CA SER A 642 23.15 -17.21 27.75
C SER A 642 24.03 -16.64 26.63
N SER A 643 24.88 -17.46 26.04
CA SER A 643 25.85 -17.06 25.00
C SER A 643 26.43 -18.28 24.28
N LEU A 644 27.12 -18.07 23.15
CA LEU A 644 27.94 -19.12 22.52
C LEU A 644 29.14 -19.44 23.43
N LEU A 645 29.22 -20.68 23.91
CA LEU A 645 30.23 -21.15 24.85
C LEU A 645 31.43 -21.75 24.09
N THR A 646 32.60 -21.78 24.73
CA THR A 646 33.77 -22.45 24.14
C THR A 646 33.67 -23.96 24.32
N LEU A 647 34.26 -24.73 23.41
CA LEU A 647 34.25 -26.19 23.44
C LEU A 647 34.77 -26.76 24.78
N THR A 648 35.83 -26.17 25.34
CA THR A 648 36.38 -26.55 26.66
C THR A 648 35.36 -26.35 27.78
N THR A 649 34.64 -25.23 27.79
CA THR A 649 33.61 -24.98 28.80
C THR A 649 32.42 -25.92 28.66
N LEU A 650 32.03 -26.26 27.42
CA LEU A 650 30.99 -27.26 27.14
C LEU A 650 31.42 -28.65 27.65
N TYR A 651 32.70 -29.00 27.48
CA TYR A 651 33.24 -30.27 27.93
C TYR A 651 33.27 -30.36 29.47
N GLU A 652 33.97 -29.43 30.14
CA GLU A 652 34.25 -29.50 31.57
C GLU A 652 33.03 -29.21 32.45
N LYS A 653 32.20 -28.23 32.08
CA LYS A 653 31.09 -27.77 32.94
C LYS A 653 29.78 -28.51 32.71
N PHE A 654 29.60 -29.11 31.53
CA PHE A 654 28.32 -29.72 31.14
C PHE A 654 28.46 -31.18 30.71
N ALA A 655 29.34 -31.49 29.77
CA ALA A 655 29.44 -32.86 29.25
C ALA A 655 30.06 -33.84 30.27
N GLU A 656 31.09 -33.43 31.03
CA GLU A 656 31.73 -34.25 32.06
C GLU A 656 30.81 -34.54 33.25
N PRO A 657 30.18 -33.55 33.92
CA PRO A 657 29.38 -33.79 35.12
C PRO A 657 28.11 -34.61 34.87
N TRP A 658 27.53 -34.47 33.67
CA TRP A 658 26.32 -35.20 33.25
C TRP A 658 26.65 -36.48 32.47
N ALA A 659 27.93 -36.83 32.37
CA ALA A 659 28.47 -37.99 31.66
C ALA A 659 27.98 -38.14 30.19
N LEU A 660 27.73 -37.03 29.49
CA LEU A 660 27.13 -37.01 28.15
C LEU A 660 28.14 -37.47 27.08
N TRP A 661 28.35 -38.78 26.93
CA TRP A 661 29.42 -39.35 26.11
C TRP A 661 29.31 -39.03 24.61
N GLU A 662 28.10 -38.95 24.06
CA GLU A 662 27.88 -38.52 22.66
C GLU A 662 28.30 -37.07 22.45
N CYS A 663 27.92 -36.19 23.38
CA CYS A 663 28.31 -34.79 23.34
C CYS A 663 29.83 -34.64 23.51
N LYS A 664 30.46 -35.43 24.38
CA LYS A 664 31.94 -35.47 24.52
C LYS A 664 32.60 -35.85 23.20
N LEU A 665 32.11 -36.90 22.52
CA LEU A 665 32.63 -37.31 21.21
C LEU A 665 32.45 -36.20 20.15
N ALA A 666 31.29 -35.55 20.13
CA ALA A 666 31.02 -34.44 19.21
C ALA A 666 31.91 -33.22 19.48
N ILE A 667 32.15 -32.88 20.75
CA ILE A 667 33.06 -31.80 21.16
C ILE A 667 34.50 -32.12 20.73
N VAL A 668 34.98 -33.34 21.00
CA VAL A 668 36.33 -33.80 20.66
C VAL A 668 36.54 -33.79 19.14
N HIS A 669 35.54 -34.22 18.37
CA HIS A 669 35.54 -34.11 16.90
C HIS A 669 35.60 -32.65 16.42
N CYS A 670 34.76 -31.77 17.00
CA CYS A 670 34.72 -30.36 16.64
C CYS A 670 36.02 -29.61 17.00
N ALA A 671 36.68 -30.02 18.09
CA ALA A 671 37.95 -29.45 18.54
C ALA A 671 39.17 -30.00 17.77
N GLY A 672 39.02 -31.07 17.00
CA GLY A 672 40.11 -31.71 16.28
C GLY A 672 41.06 -32.55 17.16
N HIS A 673 40.67 -32.89 18.39
CA HIS A 673 41.48 -33.69 19.30
C HIS A 673 41.39 -35.18 18.93
N SER A 674 42.48 -35.76 18.42
CA SER A 674 42.52 -37.15 17.96
C SER A 674 43.26 -38.10 18.90
N GLU A 675 43.24 -37.84 20.22
CA GLU A 675 43.93 -38.68 21.20
C GLU A 675 43.25 -40.06 21.31
N PRO A 676 43.94 -41.16 20.94
CA PRO A 676 43.30 -42.47 20.80
C PRO A 676 42.80 -43.02 22.13
N GLN A 677 43.53 -42.79 23.24
CA GLN A 677 43.12 -43.25 24.57
C GLN A 677 41.84 -42.56 25.04
N LEU A 678 41.73 -41.24 24.81
CA LEU A 678 40.54 -40.47 25.16
C LEU A 678 39.33 -40.97 24.35
N VAL A 679 39.45 -41.08 23.03
CA VAL A 679 38.36 -41.54 22.16
C VAL A 679 37.94 -42.97 22.51
N GLN A 680 38.88 -43.89 22.74
CA GLN A 680 38.59 -45.25 23.18
C GLN A 680 37.85 -45.26 24.53
N SER A 681 38.27 -44.43 25.49
CA SER A 681 37.59 -44.32 26.78
C SER A 681 36.16 -43.79 26.65
N ILE A 682 35.91 -42.83 25.75
CA ILE A 682 34.57 -42.30 25.47
C ILE A 682 33.69 -43.42 24.90
N TRP A 683 34.19 -44.20 23.94
CA TRP A 683 33.44 -45.31 23.36
C TRP A 683 33.13 -46.42 24.36
N THR A 684 34.07 -46.79 25.22
CA THR A 684 33.82 -47.79 26.28
C THR A 684 32.69 -47.32 27.21
N ASN A 685 32.77 -46.09 27.71
CA ASN A 685 31.75 -45.55 28.61
C ASN A 685 30.41 -45.30 27.89
N LEU A 686 30.41 -44.99 26.60
CA LEU A 686 29.20 -44.84 25.79
C LEU A 686 28.45 -46.17 25.67
N ILE A 687 29.16 -47.25 25.36
CA ILE A 687 28.59 -48.60 25.28
C ILE A 687 28.04 -49.02 26.65
N ASP A 688 28.81 -48.81 27.71
CA ASP A 688 28.41 -49.18 29.07
C ASP A 688 27.18 -48.39 29.54
N ARG A 689 27.11 -47.08 29.27
CA ARG A 689 25.95 -46.24 29.63
C ARG A 689 24.68 -46.66 28.88
N GLU A 690 24.77 -46.94 27.58
CA GLU A 690 23.60 -47.37 26.77
C GLU A 690 23.06 -48.72 27.25
N LEU A 691 23.96 -49.63 27.64
CA LEU A 691 23.59 -50.92 28.22
C LEU A 691 23.01 -50.78 29.62
N GLU A 692 23.48 -49.84 30.45
CA GLU A 692 22.90 -49.59 31.78
C GLU A 692 21.52 -48.91 31.66
N ARG A 693 21.34 -47.97 30.73
CA ARG A 693 20.05 -47.30 30.48
C ARG A 693 18.95 -48.29 30.10
N SER A 694 19.31 -49.30 29.31
CA SER A 694 18.40 -50.35 28.85
C SER A 694 18.35 -51.57 29.78
N ARG A 695 18.96 -51.52 30.99
CA ARG A 695 19.11 -52.67 31.89
C ARG A 695 17.82 -53.41 32.26
N VAL A 696 16.71 -52.69 32.35
CA VAL A 696 15.39 -53.24 32.74
C VAL A 696 14.73 -54.00 31.57
N GLU A 697 15.17 -53.72 30.34
CA GLU A 697 14.59 -54.28 29.13
C GLU A 697 15.12 -55.70 28.80
N PRO A 698 14.38 -56.49 28.01
CA PRO A 698 14.87 -57.78 27.56
C PRO A 698 16.16 -57.66 26.74
N VAL A 699 17.01 -58.69 26.82
CA VAL A 699 18.36 -58.68 26.23
C VAL A 699 18.36 -58.37 24.73
N GLU A 700 17.33 -58.80 23.99
CA GLU A 700 17.20 -58.52 22.54
C GLU A 700 16.99 -57.03 22.26
N THR A 701 16.12 -56.34 23.01
CA THR A 701 15.87 -54.90 22.78
C THR A 701 17.06 -54.04 23.22
N ARG A 702 17.80 -54.47 24.24
CA ARG A 702 19.06 -53.83 24.66
C ARG A 702 20.09 -53.84 23.54
N VAL A 703 20.24 -54.98 22.88
CA VAL A 703 21.13 -55.15 21.74
C VAL A 703 20.66 -54.33 20.55
N ASP A 704 19.34 -54.29 20.28
CA ASP A 704 18.79 -53.48 19.19
C ASP A 704 18.95 -51.98 19.43
N SER A 705 18.80 -51.50 20.68
CA SER A 705 19.07 -50.09 21.04
C SER A 705 20.55 -49.75 20.83
N LEU A 706 21.46 -50.60 21.32
CA LEU A 706 22.90 -50.41 21.14
C LEU A 706 23.30 -50.47 19.65
N SER A 707 22.74 -51.41 18.89
CA SER A 707 22.94 -51.54 17.44
C SER A 707 22.47 -50.27 16.71
N SER A 708 21.29 -49.77 17.06
CA SER A 708 20.74 -48.53 16.49
C SER A 708 21.62 -47.32 16.84
N LYS A 709 22.15 -47.28 18.06
CA LYS A 709 23.04 -46.21 18.54
C LYS A 709 24.37 -46.19 17.80
N ILE A 710 25.01 -47.35 17.67
CA ILE A 710 26.26 -47.51 16.93
C ILE A 710 26.05 -47.16 15.46
N LYS A 711 24.93 -47.57 14.85
CA LYS A 711 24.58 -47.18 13.47
C LYS A 711 24.43 -45.66 13.31
N ALA A 712 23.79 -44.98 14.25
CA ALA A 712 23.64 -43.53 14.22
C ALA A 712 25.00 -42.81 14.28
N LEU A 713 25.88 -43.23 15.20
CA LEU A 713 27.22 -42.65 15.34
C LEU A 713 28.16 -43.03 14.19
N ALA A 714 28.05 -44.25 13.66
CA ALA A 714 28.84 -44.68 12.52
C ALA A 714 28.53 -43.83 11.27
N ARG A 715 27.27 -43.46 11.02
CA ARG A 715 26.92 -42.55 9.91
C ARG A 715 27.64 -41.20 9.98
N LEU A 716 27.99 -40.74 11.19
CA LEU A 716 28.67 -39.46 11.41
C LEU A 716 30.20 -39.61 11.37
N TYR A 717 30.75 -40.68 11.93
CA TYR A 717 32.19 -40.78 12.20
C TYR A 717 32.91 -41.89 11.42
N CYS A 718 32.23 -42.78 10.68
CA CYS A 718 32.88 -43.93 10.01
C CYS A 718 33.93 -43.54 8.98
N ALA A 719 33.81 -42.34 8.38
CA ALA A 719 34.76 -41.83 7.42
C ALA A 719 36.10 -41.45 8.07
N ASN A 720 36.13 -41.18 9.38
CA ASN A 720 37.30 -40.69 10.09
C ASN A 720 37.78 -41.69 11.16
N PRO A 721 38.85 -42.46 10.89
CA PRO A 721 39.27 -43.59 11.75
C PRO A 721 39.71 -43.16 13.16
N ASN A 722 40.08 -41.88 13.34
CA ASN A 722 40.51 -41.34 14.63
C ASN A 722 39.36 -41.21 15.64
N TYR A 723 38.12 -41.00 15.16
CA TYR A 723 36.94 -40.82 16.01
C TYR A 723 36.06 -42.06 16.06
N PHE A 724 36.26 -42.99 15.12
CA PHE A 724 35.58 -44.29 15.08
C PHE A 724 36.62 -45.45 15.12
N PRO A 725 37.18 -45.75 16.31
CA PRO A 725 38.19 -46.80 16.47
C PRO A 725 37.55 -48.18 16.34
N LEU A 726 37.40 -48.64 15.11
CA LEU A 726 36.66 -49.86 14.76
C LEU A 726 37.16 -51.11 15.51
N GLU A 727 38.47 -51.29 15.66
CA GLU A 727 39.05 -52.44 16.39
C GLU A 727 38.62 -52.46 17.87
N HIS A 728 38.63 -51.28 18.51
CA HIS A 728 38.24 -51.12 19.92
C HIS A 728 36.73 -51.29 20.11
N ILE A 729 35.92 -50.68 19.24
CA ILE A 729 34.45 -50.80 19.29
C ILE A 729 34.02 -52.27 19.14
N ILE A 730 34.61 -53.01 18.19
CA ILE A 730 34.33 -54.44 17.99
C ILE A 730 34.69 -55.22 19.26
N LYS A 731 35.90 -55.02 19.80
CA LYS A 731 36.36 -55.70 21.01
C LYS A 731 35.40 -55.46 22.17
N GLU A 732 35.06 -54.21 22.47
CA GLU A 732 34.18 -53.88 23.59
C GLU A 732 32.76 -54.41 23.38
N CYS A 733 32.18 -54.29 22.17
CA CYS A 733 30.84 -54.82 21.87
C CYS A 733 30.79 -56.33 22.05
N GLU A 734 31.80 -57.07 21.59
CA GLU A 734 31.84 -58.53 21.71
C GLU A 734 32.06 -58.99 23.15
N VAL A 735 32.90 -58.30 23.93
CA VAL A 735 33.04 -58.58 25.37
C VAL A 735 31.71 -58.42 26.09
N ARG A 736 30.93 -57.37 25.79
CA ARG A 736 29.59 -57.18 26.39
C ARG A 736 28.55 -58.17 25.86
N SER A 737 28.64 -58.55 24.58
CA SER A 737 27.82 -59.57 23.94
C SER A 737 27.93 -60.92 24.68
N VAL A 738 29.17 -61.33 24.99
CA VAL A 738 29.46 -62.54 25.77
C VAL A 738 28.86 -62.46 27.19
N ARG A 739 29.05 -61.34 27.89
CA ARG A 739 28.47 -61.11 29.23
C ARG A 739 26.95 -61.20 29.26
N LEU A 740 26.29 -60.73 28.21
CA LEU A 740 24.83 -60.73 28.07
C LEU A 740 24.28 -62.05 27.49
N ARG A 741 25.14 -62.98 27.05
CA ARG A 741 24.79 -64.26 26.41
C ARG A 741 23.88 -64.11 25.18
N THR A 742 24.22 -63.19 24.29
CA THR A 742 23.44 -62.89 23.07
C THR A 742 23.89 -63.72 21.87
N ASN A 743 23.17 -63.60 20.75
CA ASN A 743 23.50 -64.26 19.49
C ASN A 743 24.81 -63.74 18.90
N THR A 744 25.59 -64.64 18.32
CA THR A 744 26.93 -64.37 17.76
C THR A 744 26.94 -63.45 16.51
N SER A 745 25.77 -63.06 15.99
CA SER A 745 25.65 -62.35 14.70
C SER A 745 25.30 -60.86 14.80
N TRP A 746 24.82 -60.35 15.94
CA TRP A 746 24.24 -59.01 15.98
C TRP A 746 25.28 -57.89 15.74
N VAL A 747 26.49 -57.99 16.31
CA VAL A 747 27.56 -56.97 16.13
C VAL A 747 27.95 -56.87 14.66
N VAL A 748 28.10 -58.02 14.00
CA VAL A 748 28.42 -58.13 12.58
C VAL A 748 27.32 -57.51 11.72
N THR A 749 26.06 -57.87 11.95
CA THR A 749 24.93 -57.29 11.20
C THR A 749 24.79 -55.79 11.44
N ALA A 750 25.09 -55.31 12.65
CA ALA A 750 25.07 -53.89 12.98
C ALA A 750 26.11 -53.11 12.19
N LEU A 751 27.37 -53.57 12.18
CA LEU A 751 28.49 -52.96 11.48
C LEU A 751 28.38 -53.05 9.96
N GLN A 752 27.79 -54.13 9.44
CA GLN A 752 27.45 -54.24 8.02
C GLN A 752 26.39 -53.20 7.63
N GLY A 753 25.39 -52.99 8.48
CA GLY A 753 24.39 -51.92 8.32
C GLY A 753 24.98 -50.50 8.37
N CYS A 754 26.19 -50.33 8.91
CA CYS A 754 26.95 -49.08 8.89
C CYS A 754 27.74 -48.86 7.59
N GLY A 755 27.69 -49.79 6.63
CA GLY A 755 28.44 -49.70 5.36
C GLY A 755 29.90 -50.14 5.44
N ILE A 756 30.30 -50.85 6.51
CA ILE A 756 31.66 -51.38 6.66
C ILE A 756 31.78 -52.68 5.84
N GLN A 757 32.81 -52.76 5.00
CA GLN A 757 33.05 -53.93 4.16
C GLN A 757 33.34 -55.19 5.00
N VAL A 758 32.73 -56.31 4.62
CA VAL A 758 32.87 -57.61 5.31
C VAL A 758 34.34 -58.08 5.33
N SER A 759 35.10 -57.82 4.26
CA SER A 759 36.55 -58.11 4.20
C SER A 759 37.35 -57.40 5.29
N ARG A 760 37.04 -56.13 5.57
CA ARG A 760 37.68 -55.35 6.64
C ARG A 760 37.33 -55.91 8.02
N LEU A 761 36.08 -56.35 8.22
CA LEU A 761 35.66 -56.99 9.47
C LEU A 761 36.43 -58.29 9.69
N ILE A 762 36.51 -59.19 8.69
CA ILE A 762 37.25 -60.46 8.80
C ILE A 762 38.69 -60.24 9.26
N ASN A 763 39.40 -59.27 8.67
CA ASN A 763 40.78 -58.95 9.04
C ASN A 763 40.90 -58.47 10.50
N ILE A 764 39.95 -57.66 10.96
CA ILE A 764 39.95 -57.14 12.35
C ILE A 764 39.63 -58.27 13.35
N TYR A 765 38.63 -59.10 13.07
CA TYR A 765 38.31 -60.25 13.92
C TYR A 765 39.45 -61.28 13.95
N HIS A 766 40.13 -61.52 12.82
CA HIS A 766 41.32 -62.38 12.78
C HIS A 766 42.46 -61.79 13.64
N LYS A 767 42.71 -60.48 13.53
CA LYS A 767 43.71 -59.78 14.36
C LYS A 767 43.35 -59.86 15.86
N LEU A 768 42.08 -59.69 16.23
CA LEU A 768 41.60 -59.84 17.59
C LEU A 768 41.79 -61.28 18.11
N TYR A 769 41.50 -62.29 17.29
CA TYR A 769 41.75 -63.69 17.65
C TYR A 769 43.24 -63.96 17.90
N ARG A 770 44.13 -63.54 16.98
CA ARG A 770 45.58 -63.72 17.12
C ARG A 770 46.20 -62.92 18.27
N SER A 771 45.57 -61.83 18.70
CA SER A 771 46.06 -61.04 19.83
C SER A 771 46.06 -61.83 21.15
N GLY A 772 45.30 -62.93 21.24
CA GLY A 772 45.36 -63.85 22.37
C GLY A 772 44.92 -63.24 23.71
N ASP A 773 44.04 -62.24 23.67
CA ASP A 773 43.59 -61.53 24.88
C ASP A 773 42.95 -62.50 25.89
N SER A 774 43.47 -62.54 27.12
CA SER A 774 42.98 -63.40 28.21
C SER A 774 41.54 -63.11 28.66
N VAL A 775 40.95 -62.01 28.19
CA VAL A 775 39.58 -61.59 28.46
C VAL A 775 38.57 -62.69 28.07
N TRP A 776 38.83 -63.41 26.98
CA TRP A 776 37.93 -64.46 26.49
C TRP A 776 37.97 -65.73 27.34
N GLU A 777 39.11 -66.00 28.00
CA GLU A 777 39.25 -67.08 28.97
C GLU A 777 38.53 -66.74 30.28
N VAL A 778 38.65 -65.49 30.74
CA VAL A 778 38.00 -64.99 31.96
C VAL A 778 36.47 -65.05 31.85
N GLU A 779 35.91 -64.73 30.68
CA GLU A 779 34.46 -64.75 30.42
C GLU A 779 33.91 -66.17 30.10
N ARG A 780 34.74 -67.23 30.21
CA ARG A 780 34.40 -68.65 30.00
C ARG A 780 33.92 -69.02 28.58
N SER A 781 34.32 -68.28 27.55
CA SER A 781 33.97 -68.58 26.14
C SER A 781 35.15 -68.33 25.18
N PRO A 782 36.21 -69.16 25.21
CA PRO A 782 37.43 -68.93 24.42
C PRO A 782 37.19 -69.01 22.90
N TYR A 783 36.16 -69.75 22.45
CA TYR A 783 35.87 -69.94 21.02
C TYR A 783 34.80 -68.99 20.45
N HIS A 784 34.38 -67.97 21.21
CA HIS A 784 33.34 -67.03 20.76
C HIS A 784 33.73 -66.33 19.44
N LEU A 785 34.95 -65.79 19.36
CA LEU A 785 35.46 -65.11 18.16
C LEU A 785 35.51 -66.04 16.94
N LEU A 786 35.84 -67.33 17.13
CA LEU A 786 35.83 -68.33 16.05
C LEU A 786 34.41 -68.62 15.55
N GLY A 787 33.42 -68.59 16.45
CA GLY A 787 32.01 -68.64 16.08
C GLY A 787 31.57 -67.44 15.23
N VAL A 788 31.97 -66.22 15.62
CA VAL A 788 31.70 -64.98 14.86
C VAL A 788 32.38 -65.02 13.49
N LEU A 789 33.64 -65.44 13.44
CA LEU A 789 34.42 -65.57 12.19
C LEU A 789 33.80 -66.59 11.22
N ALA A 790 33.34 -67.74 11.72
CA ALA A 790 32.66 -68.73 10.89
C ALA A 790 31.32 -68.19 10.34
N HIS A 791 30.58 -67.41 11.14
CA HIS A 791 29.37 -66.72 10.69
C HIS A 791 29.68 -65.64 9.64
N LEU A 792 30.72 -64.82 9.84
CA LEU A 792 31.20 -63.82 8.88
C LEU A 792 31.58 -64.43 7.53
N ILE A 793 32.29 -65.57 7.56
CA ILE A 793 32.69 -66.30 6.36
C ILE A 793 31.45 -66.88 5.65
N THR A 794 30.49 -67.42 6.40
CA THR A 794 29.22 -67.89 5.83
C THR A 794 28.46 -66.74 5.16
N MET A 795 28.38 -65.58 5.83
CA MET A 795 27.75 -64.37 5.29
C MET A 795 28.47 -63.81 4.05
N LEU A 796 29.80 -63.92 3.98
CA LEU A 796 30.57 -63.55 2.80
C LEU A 796 30.23 -64.45 1.61
N VAL A 797 30.14 -65.76 1.84
CA VAL A 797 29.79 -66.73 0.79
C VAL A 797 28.32 -66.59 0.36
N ASP A 798 27.41 -66.32 1.29
CA ASP A 798 25.99 -66.17 0.95
C ASP A 798 25.71 -64.81 0.24
N ASN A 799 26.63 -63.83 0.31
CA ASN A 799 26.51 -62.50 -0.31
C ASN A 799 27.47 -62.31 -1.51
N GLU A 800 27.53 -63.32 -2.38
CA GLU A 800 28.43 -63.42 -3.55
C GLU A 800 28.36 -62.23 -4.53
N ALA A 801 27.21 -61.55 -4.62
CA ALA A 801 26.96 -60.49 -5.58
C ALA A 801 27.61 -59.13 -5.21
N ALA A 802 28.10 -58.95 -3.99
CA ALA A 802 28.55 -57.66 -3.47
C ALA A 802 30.07 -57.38 -3.63
N VAL A 803 30.86 -58.36 -4.09
CA VAL A 803 32.34 -58.27 -4.13
C VAL A 803 32.87 -58.31 -5.56
N GLN A 804 33.81 -57.41 -5.89
CA GLN A 804 34.43 -57.35 -7.22
C GLN A 804 35.28 -58.61 -7.51
N PRO A 805 35.29 -59.14 -8.75
CA PRO A 805 35.96 -60.41 -9.09
C PRO A 805 37.45 -60.54 -8.68
N PRO A 806 38.33 -59.52 -8.83
CA PRO A 806 39.73 -59.67 -8.45
C PRO A 806 39.94 -59.71 -6.92
N GLN A 807 39.09 -59.03 -6.15
CA GLN A 807 39.13 -59.06 -4.69
C GLN A 807 38.57 -60.37 -4.14
N LYS A 808 37.66 -61.01 -4.87
CA LYS A 808 37.04 -62.30 -4.51
C LYS A 808 38.08 -63.41 -4.35
N ARG A 809 39.03 -63.51 -5.30
CA ARG A 809 40.09 -64.54 -5.27
C ARG A 809 41.06 -64.36 -4.11
N ALA A 810 41.56 -63.14 -3.92
CA ALA A 810 42.49 -62.84 -2.83
C ALA A 810 41.86 -63.06 -1.45
N LEU A 811 40.60 -62.64 -1.29
CA LEU A 811 39.84 -62.82 -0.05
C LEU A 811 39.54 -64.30 0.22
N ARG A 812 39.26 -65.10 -0.82
CA ARG A 812 39.07 -66.54 -0.71
C ARG A 812 40.33 -67.24 -0.22
N GLU A 813 41.47 -66.99 -0.86
CA GLU A 813 42.77 -67.57 -0.49
C GLU A 813 43.09 -67.21 0.97
N GLN A 814 42.93 -65.93 1.34
CA GLN A 814 43.12 -65.45 2.71
C GLN A 814 42.17 -66.12 3.73
N CYS A 815 40.88 -66.28 3.40
CA CYS A 815 39.93 -66.94 4.31
C CYS A 815 40.19 -68.45 4.45
N LEU A 816 40.66 -69.12 3.39
CA LEU A 816 41.06 -70.54 3.47
C LEU A 816 42.27 -70.73 4.38
N ASP A 817 43.26 -69.84 4.31
CA ASP A 817 44.42 -69.85 5.20
C ASP A 817 43.99 -69.63 6.67
N TYR A 818 43.10 -68.67 6.92
CA TYR A 818 42.56 -68.42 8.26
C TYR A 818 41.77 -69.60 8.81
N VAL A 819 40.91 -70.23 7.99
CA VAL A 819 40.13 -71.41 8.42
C VAL A 819 41.04 -72.60 8.71
N ALA A 820 42.11 -72.80 7.92
CA ALA A 820 43.09 -73.86 8.17
C ALA A 820 43.83 -73.67 9.50
N GLU A 821 44.22 -72.43 9.82
CA GLU A 821 44.80 -72.06 11.11
C GLU A 821 43.83 -72.34 12.26
N TYR A 822 42.59 -71.87 12.17
CA TYR A 822 41.58 -72.07 13.21
C TYR A 822 41.25 -73.55 13.45
N LEU A 823 41.20 -74.37 12.40
CA LEU A 823 40.96 -75.82 12.52
C LEU A 823 42.13 -76.56 13.18
N THR A 824 43.36 -76.06 13.01
CA THR A 824 44.56 -76.61 13.66
C THR A 824 44.54 -76.29 15.15
N ASP A 825 44.22 -75.04 15.52
CA ASP A 825 44.09 -74.61 16.91
C ASP A 825 42.96 -75.35 17.65
N LEU A 826 41.81 -75.52 17.01
CA LEU A 826 40.67 -76.26 17.57
C LEU A 826 40.94 -77.76 17.71
N GLY A 827 41.78 -78.33 16.84
CA GLY A 827 42.17 -79.74 16.91
C GLY A 827 43.07 -80.08 18.12
N ALA A 828 43.73 -79.07 18.70
CA ALA A 828 44.52 -79.20 19.92
C ALA A 828 43.68 -79.08 21.21
N SER A 829 42.39 -78.73 21.10
CA SER A 829 41.49 -78.51 22.24
C SER A 829 40.63 -79.74 22.59
N ALA A 830 40.36 -79.92 23.89
CA ALA A 830 39.56 -81.02 24.43
C ALA A 830 38.07 -80.66 24.69
N ASP A 831 37.64 -79.43 24.41
CA ASP A 831 36.29 -78.95 24.73
C ASP A 831 35.22 -79.41 23.74
N ALA A 832 34.05 -79.83 24.24
CA ALA A 832 32.92 -80.29 23.41
C ALA A 832 32.37 -79.19 22.47
N SER A 833 32.46 -77.91 22.86
CA SER A 833 32.09 -76.77 22.02
C SER A 833 33.02 -76.56 20.83
N ALA A 834 34.30 -76.99 20.94
CA ALA A 834 35.27 -76.91 19.84
C ALA A 834 34.87 -77.84 18.69
N GLY A 835 34.26 -79.00 18.98
CA GLY A 835 33.77 -79.94 17.97
C GLY A 835 32.66 -79.36 17.08
N VAL A 836 31.72 -78.62 17.66
CA VAL A 836 30.61 -77.99 16.92
C VAL A 836 31.13 -76.87 16.01
N ILE A 837 32.03 -76.04 16.52
CA ILE A 837 32.64 -74.94 15.74
C ILE A 837 33.56 -75.51 14.64
N SER A 838 34.30 -76.58 14.93
CA SER A 838 35.13 -77.29 13.93
C SER A 838 34.27 -77.85 12.78
N ALA A 839 33.11 -78.43 13.07
CA ALA A 839 32.18 -78.89 12.05
C ALA A 839 31.62 -77.72 11.19
N HIS A 840 31.31 -76.59 11.82
CA HIS A 840 30.84 -75.38 11.13
C HIS A 840 31.94 -74.77 10.24
N LEU A 841 33.19 -74.70 10.72
CA LEU A 841 34.35 -74.23 9.95
C LEU A 841 34.69 -75.14 8.77
N LYS A 842 34.60 -76.48 8.93
CA LYS A 842 34.74 -77.43 7.80
C LYS A 842 33.66 -77.24 6.73
N THR A 843 32.44 -76.91 7.16
CA THR A 843 31.34 -76.57 6.24
C THR A 843 31.63 -75.26 5.51
N CYS A 844 32.16 -74.25 6.22
CA CYS A 844 32.61 -72.98 5.63
C CYS A 844 33.76 -73.19 4.64
N GLN A 845 34.72 -74.07 4.95
CA GLN A 845 35.83 -74.44 4.06
C GLN A 845 35.31 -75.03 2.74
N ALA A 846 34.42 -76.02 2.81
CA ALA A 846 33.81 -76.62 1.62
C ALA A 846 33.00 -75.61 0.78
N LYS A 847 32.38 -74.62 1.43
CA LYS A 847 31.68 -73.51 0.78
C LYS A 847 32.66 -72.52 0.11
N LEU A 848 33.74 -72.14 0.79
CA LEU A 848 34.81 -71.27 0.26
C LEU A 848 35.59 -71.93 -0.89
N GLU A 849 35.74 -73.25 -0.88
CA GLU A 849 36.35 -73.99 -2.00
C GLU A 849 35.49 -73.91 -3.27
N ARG A 850 34.16 -73.78 -3.13
CA ARG A 850 33.21 -73.59 -4.24
C ARG A 850 33.00 -72.13 -4.65
N PHE A 851 33.48 -71.18 -3.83
CA PHE A 851 33.40 -69.74 -4.07
C PHE A 851 34.40 -69.35 -5.17
N VAL A 852 33.93 -69.21 -6.43
CA VAL A 852 34.75 -68.88 -7.62
C VAL A 852 34.54 -67.43 -8.06
#